data_AF-A0A015KW00-F1
#
_entry.id   AF-A0A015KW00-F1
#
_cell.length_a   1.000
_cell.length_b   1.000
_cell.length_c   1.000
_cell.angle_alpha   90.00
_cell.angle_beta   90.00
_cell.angle_gamma   90.00
#
_symmetry.space_group_name_H-M   'P 1'
#
loop_
_entity.id
_entity.type
_entity.pdbx_description
1 polymer ?
#
loop_
_entity_poly.entity_id
_entity_poly.type
_entity_poly.pdbx_seq_one_letter_code
_entity_poly.pdbx_strand_id
1 'polypeptide(L)'
;MSIGYTSISSLDEYELEDSHKIVLKYTRRLEKATKNIHGRINSNEPFVTSEQRTYMNEIARVDPNLLDDIVNQLIKNNRLDEITSKNIIQLREIFMEELVKAYANLSFSDEDEEWECSLSQISKNLPSSPLASISKSPIENPWITKNHLSTKMPGEYENYVEGKTFLDKFEIIRILKPFGPIEPTNNLWNNIRINCGVKTHEVLREACRDYFSTLSNVNAFVEMTRLINRNLVNVWSLSSKEFPKIGSGVHVLYSGNVMLKENKLILTLNPPKLGTSKRYYRMLSSERFLHLKVKDINHLDDNQKLRLKKFLLFPLSLAGRIYEFLYAKSDKLYFFATSGLDIPDHISIWQAINYNLPIEINKNMTATKFFSRISLGFSNSTPSIIFEQKEIRYVKDITINGCCYTDGCAAISPAAMKEVGEILGCHETPSAIQGRIGGAKGVWYIDPHKDLSGNKWIEIRESQIKYKHNFDSNFVHLRTLEVLHVACSPTSPGALNSQFIMVLANGGVSVSVFFTKMKNYIEKTKSEVVGCDDPRALIAWMTKNTNVMRKRLERLHDHFKDESDDENNEIDSSMDLGSEIYAMSGFPNSPSEKCIQMLQAGFTPSTCPYLAKNLKIVLSSTLKSLFTKYRINIPSSRFLICIADPTKTLNPGEVFIQLNSGAGRDESTGLPFGIIEGEVILARNPCNLPSDIVKVKAVKNANLCDYHNVVVFPVNVDLKDNVPLATHLSGGDYDGDKVNLFFPVDFFSPILTYYIL
;
A
#
# COMPACT_ATOMS: atom_id res chain seq x y z
N MET A 1 70.93 15.57 -24.49
CA MET A 1 71.08 14.98 -23.15
C MET A 1 70.30 13.67 -23.12
N SER A 2 71.01 12.60 -22.74
CA SER A 2 70.63 11.20 -22.44
C SER A 2 69.13 10.81 -22.40
N ILE A 3 68.64 9.89 -23.24
CA ILE A 3 68.43 8.42 -23.06
C ILE A 3 67.18 8.05 -22.20
N GLY A 4 66.12 7.53 -22.86
CA GLY A 4 65.74 6.11 -22.90
C GLY A 4 64.96 5.41 -21.75
N TYR A 5 63.78 4.88 -22.11
CA TYR A 5 63.21 3.54 -21.85
C TYR A 5 62.78 3.03 -20.44
N THR A 6 61.57 2.42 -20.43
CA THR A 6 61.08 1.18 -19.75
C THR A 6 60.67 1.08 -18.27
N SER A 7 59.47 0.49 -18.10
CA SER A 7 59.02 -0.60 -17.19
C SER A 7 58.99 -0.45 -15.67
N ILE A 8 57.80 -0.76 -15.11
CA ILE A 8 57.51 -1.76 -14.06
C ILE A 8 58.69 -2.09 -13.12
N SER A 9 58.59 -1.71 -11.84
CA SER A 9 58.51 -2.63 -10.69
C SER A 9 58.94 -1.97 -9.37
N SER A 10 58.16 -2.30 -8.33
CA SER A 10 58.62 -2.66 -6.98
C SER A 10 58.86 -1.56 -5.93
N LEU A 11 58.06 -1.72 -4.86
CA LEU A 11 58.38 -1.54 -3.43
C LEU A 11 58.03 -0.19 -2.79
N ASP A 12 56.83 -0.13 -2.23
CA ASP A 12 56.68 -0.19 -0.76
C ASP A 12 55.29 -0.79 -0.41
N GLU A 13 55.18 -2.12 -0.52
CA GLU A 13 54.19 -2.91 0.21
C GLU A 13 54.70 -3.10 1.64
N TYR A 14 54.18 -2.30 2.58
CA TYR A 14 54.19 -2.63 4.00
C TYR A 14 52.75 -2.91 4.44
N GLU A 15 52.46 -4.21 4.49
CA GLU A 15 51.57 -4.92 5.43
C GLU A 15 50.38 -4.14 6.04
N LEU A 16 49.27 -4.01 5.31
CA LEU A 16 47.95 -4.11 5.94
C LEU A 16 47.67 -5.60 6.18
N GLU A 17 48.11 -6.11 7.33
CA GLU A 17 47.60 -7.38 7.84
C GLU A 17 46.06 -7.29 7.89
N ASP A 18 45.38 -8.12 7.08
CA ASP A 18 43.93 -8.31 7.10
C ASP A 18 43.46 -8.36 8.56
N SER A 19 42.68 -7.37 9.00
CA SER A 19 42.25 -7.21 10.40
C SER A 19 41.57 -8.48 10.91
N HIS A 20 40.97 -9.27 10.00
CA HIS A 20 40.48 -10.61 10.31
C HIS A 20 41.56 -11.60 10.73
N LYS A 21 42.77 -11.61 10.14
CA LYS A 21 43.89 -12.48 10.57
C LYS A 21 44.38 -12.11 11.96
N ILE A 22 44.50 -10.81 12.26
CA ILE A 22 44.87 -10.28 13.57
C ILE A 22 43.84 -10.70 14.62
N VAL A 23 42.55 -10.48 14.34
CA VAL A 23 41.45 -10.84 15.24
C VAL A 23 41.34 -12.36 15.43
N LEU A 24 41.61 -13.17 14.40
CA LEU A 24 41.63 -14.63 14.51
C LEU A 24 42.76 -15.12 15.44
N LYS A 25 43.96 -14.51 15.35
CA LYS A 25 45.11 -14.78 16.21
C LYS A 25 44.76 -14.49 17.68
N TYR A 26 44.14 -13.35 17.97
CA TYR A 26 43.72 -13.01 19.33
C TYR A 26 42.54 -13.84 19.85
N THR A 27 41.57 -14.17 18.99
CA THR A 27 40.44 -15.06 19.33
C THR A 27 40.96 -16.41 19.81
N ARG A 28 41.89 -17.04 19.06
CA ARG A 28 42.51 -18.32 19.47
C ARG A 28 43.30 -18.21 20.76
N ARG A 29 43.98 -17.08 20.98
CA ARG A 29 44.79 -16.83 22.19
C ARG A 29 43.90 -16.69 23.43
N LEU A 30 42.79 -15.98 23.32
CA LEU A 30 41.77 -15.85 24.38
C LEU A 30 41.06 -17.19 24.64
N GLU A 31 40.71 -17.94 23.60
CA GLU A 31 40.12 -19.28 23.74
C GLU A 31 41.05 -20.25 24.47
N LYS A 32 42.35 -20.19 24.21
CA LYS A 32 43.36 -21.01 24.91
C LYS A 32 43.53 -20.57 26.37
N ALA A 33 43.54 -19.26 26.65
CA ALA A 33 43.69 -18.72 27.99
C ALA A 33 42.47 -18.98 28.89
N THR A 34 41.26 -19.01 28.31
CA THR A 34 40.00 -19.15 29.05
C THR A 34 39.44 -20.59 29.09
N LYS A 35 40.13 -21.55 28.45
CA LYS A 35 39.67 -22.94 28.29
C LYS A 35 39.34 -23.66 29.62
N ASN A 36 40.04 -23.32 30.70
CA ASN A 36 39.96 -24.01 31.99
C ASN A 36 39.23 -23.22 33.09
N ILE A 37 38.54 -22.12 32.75
CA ILE A 37 37.81 -21.27 33.72
C ILE A 37 36.44 -21.89 34.04
N HIS A 38 36.05 -21.89 35.32
CA HIS A 38 34.75 -22.42 35.78
C HIS A 38 33.56 -21.62 35.19
N GLY A 39 32.51 -22.33 34.76
CA GLY A 39 31.25 -21.74 34.25
C GLY A 39 30.92 -21.98 32.78
N ARG A 40 31.76 -22.68 31.99
CA ARG A 40 31.41 -23.09 30.62
C ARG A 40 30.44 -24.27 30.61
N ILE A 41 29.19 -24.03 30.20
CA ILE A 41 28.14 -25.06 30.07
C ILE A 41 28.41 -25.99 28.86
N ASN A 42 29.11 -25.50 27.83
CA ASN A 42 29.57 -26.27 26.68
C ASN A 42 31.07 -26.02 26.41
N SER A 43 31.88 -27.07 26.33
CA SER A 43 33.33 -26.98 26.07
C SER A 43 33.68 -26.43 24.67
N ASN A 44 32.71 -26.40 23.76
CA ASN A 44 32.84 -25.93 22.38
C ASN A 44 32.30 -24.50 22.16
N GLU A 45 31.85 -23.80 23.20
CA GLU A 45 31.34 -22.43 23.05
C GLU A 45 32.50 -21.42 22.92
N PRO A 46 32.61 -20.65 21.81
CA PRO A 46 33.72 -19.72 21.59
C PRO A 46 33.71 -18.61 22.64
N PHE A 47 34.88 -18.20 23.15
CA PHE A 47 34.94 -17.16 24.18
C PHE A 47 34.47 -15.80 23.63
N VAL A 48 34.91 -15.47 22.41
CA VAL A 48 34.62 -14.21 21.71
C VAL A 48 33.27 -14.33 20.97
N THR A 49 32.31 -13.45 21.30
CA THR A 49 31.01 -13.38 20.62
C THR A 49 31.12 -12.70 19.24
N SER A 50 30.09 -12.81 18.41
CA SER A 50 30.03 -12.11 17.11
C SER A 50 30.11 -10.59 17.26
N GLU A 51 29.50 -10.04 18.31
CA GLU A 51 29.53 -8.62 18.65
C GLU A 51 30.94 -8.19 19.07
N GLN A 52 31.56 -8.89 20.02
CA GLN A 52 32.94 -8.62 20.43
C GLN A 52 33.90 -8.70 19.24
N ARG A 53 33.71 -9.67 18.33
CA ARG A 53 34.51 -9.79 17.11
C ARG A 53 34.36 -8.59 16.18
N THR A 54 33.17 -7.97 16.13
CA THR A 54 32.92 -6.78 15.30
C THR A 54 33.73 -5.60 15.84
N TYR A 55 33.67 -5.33 17.16
CA TYR A 55 34.48 -4.30 17.79
C TYR A 55 35.98 -4.58 17.67
N MET A 56 36.41 -5.83 17.82
CA MET A 56 37.82 -6.21 17.63
C MET A 56 38.28 -5.96 16.18
N ASN A 57 37.45 -6.22 15.17
CA ASN A 57 37.81 -5.94 13.77
C ASN A 57 37.94 -4.44 13.51
N GLU A 58 37.03 -3.62 14.04
CA GLU A 58 37.09 -2.16 13.86
C GLU A 58 38.28 -1.54 14.61
N ILE A 59 38.56 -2.00 15.84
CA ILE A 59 39.74 -1.56 16.58
C ILE A 59 41.01 -2.02 15.88
N ALA A 60 41.09 -3.27 15.42
CA ALA A 60 42.25 -3.76 14.67
C ALA A 60 42.46 -3.04 13.33
N ARG A 61 41.37 -2.52 12.71
CA ARG A 61 41.45 -1.76 11.47
C ARG A 61 42.10 -0.38 11.68
N VAL A 62 41.85 0.24 12.84
CA VAL A 62 42.30 1.61 13.14
C VAL A 62 43.60 1.62 13.97
N ASP A 63 43.70 0.77 15.00
CA ASP A 63 44.87 0.64 15.87
C ASP A 63 45.04 -0.84 16.35
N PRO A 64 45.81 -1.65 15.62
CA PRO A 64 46.12 -3.04 16.00
C PRO A 64 46.83 -3.17 17.36
N ASN A 65 47.64 -2.18 17.76
CA ASN A 65 48.41 -2.23 19.00
C ASN A 65 47.50 -2.03 20.21
N LEU A 66 46.49 -1.16 20.09
CA LEU A 66 45.46 -1.00 21.11
C LEU A 66 44.69 -2.31 21.36
N LEU A 67 44.37 -3.06 20.30
CA LEU A 67 43.75 -4.38 20.46
C LEU A 67 44.69 -5.39 21.16
N ASP A 68 45.98 -5.41 20.81
CA ASP A 68 46.97 -6.26 21.48
C ASP A 68 47.04 -5.93 22.98
N ASP A 69 47.06 -4.65 23.34
CA ASP A 69 47.08 -4.19 24.73
C ASP A 69 45.83 -4.62 25.51
N ILE A 70 44.63 -4.45 24.95
CA ILE A 70 43.37 -4.88 25.59
C ILE A 70 43.39 -6.40 25.84
N VAL A 71 43.78 -7.18 24.83
CA VAL A 71 43.84 -8.65 24.93
C VAL A 71 44.92 -9.09 25.91
N ASN A 72 46.08 -8.45 25.89
CA ASN A 72 47.18 -8.74 26.82
C ASN A 72 46.82 -8.36 28.25
N GLN A 73 46.16 -7.23 28.49
CA GLN A 73 45.68 -6.84 29.82
C GLN A 73 44.65 -7.84 30.35
N LEU A 74 43.70 -8.28 29.52
CA LEU A 74 42.74 -9.31 29.92
C LEU A 74 43.44 -10.63 30.26
N ILE A 75 44.47 -11.04 29.52
CA ILE A 75 45.23 -12.27 29.79
C ILE A 75 46.17 -12.13 30.99
N LYS A 76 46.81 -10.97 31.17
CA LYS A 76 47.79 -10.68 32.23
C LYS A 76 47.10 -10.52 33.59
N ASN A 77 45.92 -9.88 33.63
CA ASN A 77 45.05 -9.85 34.80
C ASN A 77 44.48 -11.24 35.17
N ASN A 78 44.62 -12.23 34.28
CA ASN A 78 44.19 -13.62 34.49
C ASN A 78 45.34 -14.61 34.72
N ARG A 79 46.60 -14.16 34.93
CA ARG A 79 47.65 -15.04 35.45
C ARG A 79 47.57 -15.12 36.97
N LEU A 80 46.90 -16.19 37.40
CA LEU A 80 47.09 -17.00 38.62
C LEU A 80 47.82 -16.30 39.77
N ASP A 81 47.03 -15.81 40.75
CA ASP A 81 47.15 -16.22 42.17
C ASP A 81 46.13 -15.53 43.11
N GLU A 82 45.16 -14.74 42.61
CA GLU A 82 44.15 -14.09 43.49
C GLU A 82 42.66 -14.22 43.10
N ILE A 83 42.28 -14.98 42.07
CA ILE A 83 40.90 -14.89 41.54
C ILE A 83 40.28 -16.27 41.29
N THR A 84 39.76 -16.87 42.37
CA THR A 84 38.88 -18.06 42.34
C THR A 84 37.39 -17.72 42.23
N SER A 85 36.99 -16.48 41.91
CA SER A 85 35.58 -16.04 42.01
C SER A 85 34.90 -15.49 40.75
N LYS A 86 35.56 -15.39 39.57
CA LYS A 86 34.92 -14.86 38.35
C LYS A 86 34.40 -15.96 37.42
N ASN A 87 33.11 -15.92 37.11
CA ASN A 87 32.45 -16.74 36.09
C ASN A 87 32.82 -16.24 34.67
N ILE A 88 32.91 -17.15 33.68
CA ILE A 88 33.19 -16.83 32.27
C ILE A 88 32.28 -15.72 31.70
N ILE A 89 31.05 -15.61 32.19
CA ILE A 89 30.09 -14.55 31.80
C ILE A 89 30.61 -13.16 32.21
N GLN A 90 31.10 -13.01 33.43
CA GLN A 90 31.65 -11.74 33.93
C GLN A 90 32.92 -11.33 33.17
N LEU A 91 33.75 -12.30 32.75
CA LEU A 91 34.92 -12.02 31.93
C LEU A 91 34.55 -11.54 30.52
N ARG A 92 33.44 -12.03 29.95
CA ARG A 92 32.92 -11.53 28.67
C ARG A 92 32.36 -10.12 28.79
N GLU A 93 31.67 -9.81 29.87
CA GLU A 93 31.14 -8.47 30.14
C GLU A 93 32.28 -7.45 30.29
N ILE A 94 33.29 -7.76 31.10
CA ILE A 94 34.49 -6.91 31.26
C ILE A 94 35.19 -6.71 29.90
N PHE A 95 35.37 -7.77 29.12
CA PHE A 95 36.01 -7.66 27.82
C PHE A 95 35.19 -6.81 26.83
N MET A 96 33.86 -6.91 26.87
CA MET A 96 32.99 -6.07 26.05
C MET A 96 33.06 -4.60 26.47
N GLU A 97 33.04 -4.29 27.77
CA GLU A 97 33.17 -2.90 28.24
C GLU A 97 34.48 -2.25 27.77
N GLU A 98 35.60 -2.98 27.82
CA GLU A 98 36.89 -2.46 27.36
C GLU A 98 36.93 -2.26 25.84
N LEU A 99 36.32 -3.17 25.06
CA LEU A 99 36.18 -3.01 23.61
C LEU A 99 35.30 -1.81 23.24
N VAL A 100 34.17 -1.60 23.93
CA VAL A 100 33.29 -0.44 23.68
C VAL A 100 33.98 0.87 24.03
N LYS A 101 34.69 0.93 25.16
CA LYS A 101 35.47 2.13 25.54
C LYS A 101 36.56 2.43 24.51
N ALA A 102 37.30 1.42 24.08
CA ALA A 102 38.33 1.57 23.07
C ALA A 102 37.75 2.07 21.74
N TYR A 103 36.64 1.46 21.30
CA TYR A 103 35.95 1.84 20.07
C TYR A 103 35.37 3.26 20.13
N ALA A 104 34.77 3.66 21.26
CA ALA A 104 34.21 5.01 21.43
C ALA A 104 35.28 6.11 21.41
N ASN A 105 36.53 5.78 21.71
CA ASN A 105 37.66 6.70 21.65
C ASN A 105 38.34 6.74 20.27
N LEU A 106 37.87 5.96 19.30
CA LEU A 106 38.34 6.05 17.92
C LEU A 106 37.63 7.21 17.23
N SER A 107 38.40 8.21 16.80
CA SER A 107 37.90 9.33 15.99
C SER A 107 37.69 8.86 14.56
N PHE A 108 36.45 8.54 14.19
CA PHE A 108 36.07 8.26 12.81
C PHE A 108 35.92 9.58 12.04
N SER A 109 36.72 9.79 11.01
CA SER A 109 36.50 10.86 10.03
C SER A 109 35.33 10.47 9.13
N ASP A 110 34.30 11.33 9.09
CA ASP A 110 33.15 11.21 8.20
C ASP A 110 33.61 11.29 6.74
N GLU A 111 33.70 10.15 6.06
CA GLU A 111 33.64 10.04 4.60
C GLU A 111 33.31 8.59 4.19
N ASP A 112 32.41 8.50 3.20
CA ASP A 112 32.13 7.37 2.29
C ASP A 112 31.25 6.20 2.76
N GLU A 113 29.95 6.30 2.42
CA GLU A 113 29.13 5.14 2.04
C GLU A 113 28.82 5.23 0.53
N GLU A 114 29.46 4.37 -0.28
CA GLU A 114 28.96 4.06 -1.63
C GLU A 114 29.29 2.59 -2.04
N TRP A 115 28.22 1.77 -2.21
CA TRP A 115 27.96 0.72 -3.23
C TRP A 115 28.98 -0.46 -3.36
N GLU A 116 28.69 -1.71 -3.77
CA GLU A 116 27.60 -2.33 -4.52
C GLU A 116 27.65 -3.88 -4.38
N CYS A 117 26.60 -4.54 -4.87
CA CYS A 117 26.35 -5.98 -5.03
C CYS A 117 27.48 -6.87 -5.60
N SER A 118 27.52 -8.15 -5.20
CA SER A 118 27.02 -9.28 -6.03
C SER A 118 27.53 -10.68 -5.63
N LEU A 119 26.56 -11.57 -5.40
CA LEU A 119 26.46 -12.99 -5.78
C LEU A 119 27.73 -13.77 -6.21
N SER A 120 28.02 -14.87 -5.51
CA SER A 120 27.68 -16.23 -5.98
C SER A 120 28.57 -17.32 -5.33
N GLN A 121 28.07 -18.55 -5.38
CA GLN A 121 28.70 -19.82 -4.99
C GLN A 121 28.51 -20.25 -3.52
N ILE A 122 27.54 -21.14 -3.30
CA ILE A 122 27.82 -22.55 -3.00
C ILE A 122 26.50 -23.32 -3.17
N SER A 123 26.39 -23.97 -4.33
CA SER A 123 25.65 -25.22 -4.44
C SER A 123 26.44 -26.34 -3.75
N LYS A 124 25.73 -27.33 -3.23
CA LYS A 124 26.18 -28.66 -2.72
C LYS A 124 26.33 -28.75 -1.20
N ASN A 125 25.26 -29.19 -0.53
CA ASN A 125 25.18 -30.57 0.01
C ASN A 125 23.89 -30.73 0.83
N LEU A 126 22.98 -31.57 0.31
CA LEU A 126 22.00 -32.27 1.15
C LEU A 126 22.75 -33.24 2.07
N PRO A 127 22.24 -33.46 3.29
CA PRO A 127 21.87 -34.83 3.62
C PRO A 127 20.39 -34.95 3.97
N SER A 128 19.87 -36.09 3.55
CA SER A 128 18.60 -36.70 3.90
C SER A 128 18.24 -36.63 5.39
N SER A 129 16.95 -36.48 5.63
CA SER A 129 16.20 -36.72 6.87
C SER A 129 16.87 -37.62 7.91
N PRO A 130 16.60 -37.30 9.19
CA PRO A 130 15.88 -38.28 9.99
C PRO A 130 14.61 -37.67 10.60
N LEU A 131 13.51 -38.39 10.42
CA LEU A 131 12.42 -38.38 11.39
C LEU A 131 13.02 -38.70 12.76
N ALA A 132 13.10 -37.68 13.61
CA ALA A 132 13.30 -37.84 15.04
C ALA A 132 12.14 -37.15 15.75
N SER A 133 11.36 -37.99 16.43
CA SER A 133 10.27 -37.65 17.33
C SER A 133 10.68 -36.57 18.32
N ILE A 134 10.23 -35.34 18.09
CA ILE A 134 10.22 -34.30 19.12
C ILE A 134 8.97 -34.54 19.96
N SER A 135 9.19 -34.71 21.27
CA SER A 135 8.16 -34.81 22.29
C SER A 135 7.12 -33.69 22.13
N LYS A 136 5.87 -34.10 21.85
CA LYS A 136 4.69 -33.23 21.83
C LYS A 136 4.41 -32.73 23.26
N SER A 137 5.03 -31.62 23.66
CA SER A 137 4.26 -30.66 24.46
C SER A 137 3.32 -29.94 23.49
N PRO A 138 2.02 -29.80 23.78
CA PRO A 138 1.15 -29.00 22.92
C PRO A 138 1.70 -27.57 22.95
N ILE A 139 2.13 -27.08 21.79
CA ILE A 139 2.53 -25.68 21.65
C ILE A 139 1.30 -24.86 22.07
N GLU A 140 1.43 -24.18 23.21
CA GLU A 140 0.39 -23.30 23.73
C GLU A 140 0.06 -22.26 22.66
N ASN A 141 -1.22 -21.92 22.51
CA ASN A 141 -1.66 -20.97 21.49
C ASN A 141 -0.88 -19.65 21.65
N PRO A 142 -0.14 -19.19 20.62
CA PRO A 142 0.75 -18.03 20.76
C PRO A 142 0.01 -16.70 20.87
N TRP A 143 -1.30 -16.68 20.61
CA TRP A 143 -2.11 -15.47 20.57
C TRP A 143 -2.45 -14.95 21.97
N ILE A 144 -1.91 -13.79 22.30
CA ILE A 144 -2.18 -13.05 23.54
C ILE A 144 -2.66 -11.64 23.22
N THR A 145 -3.15 -10.92 24.23
CA THR A 145 -3.45 -9.50 24.12
C THR A 145 -2.37 -8.69 24.84
N LYS A 146 -2.42 -7.36 24.71
CA LYS A 146 -1.49 -6.48 25.43
C LYS A 146 -1.57 -6.65 26.95
N ASN A 147 -2.76 -6.93 27.46
CA ASN A 147 -3.06 -6.93 28.90
C ASN A 147 -3.31 -8.33 29.47
N HIS A 148 -3.50 -9.36 28.63
CA HIS A 148 -3.89 -10.70 29.05
C HIS A 148 -3.16 -11.82 28.30
N LEU A 149 -3.06 -12.98 28.94
CA LEU A 149 -2.37 -14.17 28.44
C LEU A 149 -3.14 -14.96 27.37
N SER A 150 -4.33 -14.51 26.97
CA SER A 150 -5.13 -15.16 25.93
C SER A 150 -6.03 -14.16 25.22
N THR A 151 -6.28 -14.43 23.93
CA THR A 151 -7.27 -13.73 23.09
C THR A 151 -8.69 -14.27 23.25
N LYS A 152 -8.83 -15.46 23.87
CA LYS A 152 -10.12 -16.11 24.08
C LYS A 152 -10.99 -15.29 25.02
N MET A 153 -12.25 -15.10 24.65
CA MET A 153 -13.25 -14.51 25.54
C MET A 153 -13.46 -15.43 26.76
N PRO A 154 -13.33 -14.91 28.00
CA PRO A 154 -13.62 -15.70 29.20
C PRO A 154 -15.07 -16.21 29.19
N GLY A 155 -15.27 -17.47 29.59
CA GLY A 155 -16.59 -18.10 29.60
C GLY A 155 -17.60 -17.37 30.49
N GLU A 156 -17.15 -16.74 31.57
CA GLU A 156 -17.98 -15.89 32.43
C GLU A 156 -18.63 -14.70 31.68
N TYR A 157 -18.02 -14.24 30.58
CA TYR A 157 -18.53 -13.11 29.79
C TYR A 157 -19.47 -13.54 28.66
N GLU A 158 -19.43 -14.81 28.25
CA GLU A 158 -20.27 -15.34 27.16
C GLU A 158 -21.77 -15.07 27.42
N ASN A 159 -22.23 -15.27 28.66
CA ASN A 159 -23.62 -15.05 29.05
C ASN A 159 -24.06 -13.57 28.99
N TYR A 160 -23.13 -12.61 29.15
CA TYR A 160 -23.47 -11.18 29.12
C TYR A 160 -23.54 -10.61 27.71
N VAL A 161 -22.85 -11.25 26.76
CA VAL A 161 -22.83 -10.85 25.35
C VAL A 161 -23.69 -11.76 24.45
N GLU A 162 -24.44 -12.68 25.07
CA GLU A 162 -25.42 -13.52 24.40
C GLU A 162 -26.49 -12.64 23.71
N GLY A 163 -26.90 -13.03 22.49
CA GLY A 163 -27.87 -12.29 21.69
C GLY A 163 -27.38 -10.95 21.13
N LYS A 164 -26.13 -10.54 21.37
CA LYS A 164 -25.54 -9.33 20.80
C LYS A 164 -25.07 -9.53 19.37
N THR A 165 -25.06 -8.45 18.59
CA THR A 165 -24.47 -8.44 17.25
C THR A 165 -22.96 -8.69 17.34
N PHE A 166 -22.33 -9.12 16.25
CA PHE A 166 -20.89 -9.30 16.25
C PHE A 166 -20.13 -7.99 16.48
N LEU A 167 -20.64 -6.87 15.95
CA LEU A 167 -20.07 -5.54 16.20
C LEU A 167 -20.05 -5.20 17.70
N ASP A 168 -21.13 -5.52 18.42
CA ASP A 168 -21.22 -5.34 19.89
C ASP A 168 -20.16 -6.18 20.57
N LYS A 169 -20.09 -7.47 20.26
CA LYS A 169 -19.11 -8.38 20.84
C LYS A 169 -17.69 -7.87 20.60
N PHE A 170 -17.36 -7.45 19.37
CA PHE A 170 -16.04 -6.93 19.01
C PHE A 170 -15.67 -5.67 19.81
N GLU A 171 -16.56 -4.68 19.89
CA GLU A 171 -16.30 -3.43 20.61
C GLU A 171 -16.22 -3.62 22.13
N ILE A 172 -17.13 -4.41 22.72
CA ILE A 172 -17.11 -4.77 24.14
C ILE A 172 -15.76 -5.39 24.49
N ILE A 173 -15.28 -6.31 23.66
CA ILE A 173 -14.04 -7.05 23.88
C ILE A 173 -12.81 -6.14 23.69
N ARG A 174 -12.84 -5.26 22.69
CA ARG A 174 -11.80 -4.27 22.42
C ARG A 174 -11.65 -3.24 23.54
N ILE A 175 -12.74 -2.81 24.17
CA ILE A 175 -12.75 -1.73 25.18
C ILE A 175 -12.64 -2.25 26.61
N LEU A 176 -13.20 -3.43 26.90
CA LEU A 176 -13.25 -3.98 28.26
C LEU A 176 -12.22 -5.10 28.47
N LYS A 177 -12.57 -6.36 28.17
CA LYS A 177 -11.72 -7.55 28.33
C LYS A 177 -11.92 -8.56 27.19
N PRO A 178 -10.90 -9.36 26.80
CA PRO A 178 -9.50 -9.32 27.24
C PRO A 178 -8.62 -8.35 26.43
N PHE A 179 -9.16 -7.44 25.62
CA PHE A 179 -8.35 -6.54 24.77
C PHE A 179 -8.38 -5.09 25.24
N GLY A 180 -9.27 -4.78 26.18
CA GLY A 180 -9.47 -3.43 26.65
C GLY A 180 -8.58 -3.02 27.82
N PRO A 181 -8.48 -1.71 28.07
CA PRO A 181 -7.81 -1.17 29.25
C PRO A 181 -8.73 -1.11 30.49
N ILE A 182 -10.03 -1.37 30.34
CA ILE A 182 -11.01 -1.14 31.40
C ILE A 182 -11.54 -2.48 31.92
N GLU A 183 -11.44 -2.68 33.23
CA GLU A 183 -12.11 -3.80 33.85
C GLU A 183 -13.60 -3.50 34.08
N PRO A 184 -14.52 -4.32 33.56
CA PRO A 184 -15.94 -4.07 33.72
C PRO A 184 -16.45 -4.41 35.12
N THR A 185 -17.34 -3.56 35.65
CA THR A 185 -18.08 -3.83 36.89
C THR A 185 -19.34 -4.66 36.62
N ASN A 186 -19.90 -5.30 37.65
CA ASN A 186 -21.18 -6.03 37.52
C ASN A 186 -22.32 -5.14 37.01
N ASN A 187 -22.34 -3.87 37.43
CA ASN A 187 -23.32 -2.90 36.94
C ASN A 187 -23.16 -2.64 35.43
N LEU A 188 -21.92 -2.47 34.96
CA LEU A 188 -21.63 -2.29 33.54
C LEU A 188 -22.06 -3.52 32.73
N TRP A 189 -21.76 -4.73 33.20
CA TRP A 189 -22.17 -5.96 32.54
C TRP A 189 -23.69 -6.10 32.44
N ASN A 190 -24.42 -5.75 33.50
CA ASN A 190 -25.88 -5.76 33.48
C ASN A 190 -26.44 -4.75 32.47
N ASN A 191 -25.85 -3.55 32.39
CA ASN A 191 -26.25 -2.55 31.41
C ASN A 191 -25.96 -2.99 29.97
N ILE A 192 -24.81 -3.63 29.73
CA ILE A 192 -24.47 -4.23 28.42
C ILE A 192 -25.46 -5.33 28.07
N ARG A 193 -25.84 -6.19 29.02
CA ARG A 193 -26.79 -7.29 28.78
C ARG A 193 -28.13 -6.78 28.26
N ILE A 194 -28.62 -5.65 28.76
CA ILE A 194 -29.95 -5.12 28.40
C ILE A 194 -29.91 -4.24 27.12
N ASN A 195 -28.80 -3.56 26.82
CA ASN A 195 -28.70 -2.61 25.70
C ASN A 195 -28.02 -3.19 24.44
N CYS A 196 -28.42 -2.78 23.24
CA CYS A 196 -27.79 -3.20 21.97
C CYS A 196 -27.54 -2.01 21.04
N GLY A 197 -26.62 -2.18 20.08
CA GLY A 197 -26.35 -1.20 19.04
C GLY A 197 -25.79 0.12 19.58
N VAL A 198 -26.36 1.25 19.15
CA VAL A 198 -25.92 2.61 19.56
C VAL A 198 -25.93 2.77 21.09
N LYS A 199 -26.89 2.17 21.80
CA LYS A 199 -26.95 2.22 23.27
C LYS A 199 -25.77 1.50 23.92
N THR A 200 -25.29 0.40 23.33
CA THR A 200 -24.07 -0.28 23.79
C THR A 200 -22.87 0.67 23.72
N HIS A 201 -22.76 1.43 22.62
CA HIS A 201 -21.69 2.42 22.46
C HIS A 201 -21.75 3.52 23.51
N GLU A 202 -22.94 4.04 23.83
CA GLU A 202 -23.13 5.04 24.89
C GLU A 202 -22.70 4.48 26.26
N VAL A 203 -23.11 3.26 26.59
CA VAL A 203 -22.73 2.58 27.84
C VAL A 203 -21.20 2.40 27.93
N LEU A 204 -20.55 1.94 26.86
CA LEU A 204 -19.09 1.81 26.80
C LEU A 204 -18.41 3.18 26.93
N ARG A 205 -19.01 4.24 26.36
CA ARG A 205 -18.47 5.60 26.43
C ARG A 205 -18.48 6.15 27.85
N GLU A 206 -19.58 5.95 28.57
CA GLU A 206 -19.71 6.33 29.96
C GLU A 206 -18.71 5.57 30.83
N ALA A 207 -18.58 4.26 30.63
CA ALA A 207 -17.59 3.45 31.34
C ALA A 207 -16.15 3.94 31.10
N CYS A 208 -15.79 4.29 29.86
CA CYS A 208 -14.49 4.89 29.57
C CYS A 208 -14.31 6.25 30.27
N ARG A 209 -15.32 7.13 30.20
CA ARG A 209 -15.27 8.46 30.83
C ARG A 209 -15.02 8.33 32.32
N ASP A 210 -15.77 7.46 32.98
CA ASP A 210 -15.70 7.27 34.42
C ASP A 210 -14.34 6.68 34.81
N TYR A 211 -13.85 5.66 34.10
CA TYR A 211 -12.50 5.11 34.29
C TYR A 211 -11.41 6.19 34.20
N PHE A 212 -11.39 6.97 33.12
CA PHE A 212 -10.37 7.99 32.92
C PHE A 212 -10.49 9.18 33.87
N SER A 213 -11.69 9.46 34.40
CA SER A 213 -11.89 10.51 35.40
C SER A 213 -11.21 10.19 36.75
N THR A 214 -11.00 8.91 37.05
CA THR A 214 -10.32 8.47 38.28
C THR A 214 -8.80 8.53 38.19
N LEU A 215 -8.24 8.63 36.97
CA LEU A 215 -6.81 8.73 36.75
C LEU A 215 -6.37 10.19 36.88
N SER A 216 -5.28 10.44 37.61
CA SER A 216 -4.73 11.78 37.88
C SER A 216 -4.07 12.48 36.66
N ASN A 217 -4.43 12.08 35.43
CA ASN A 217 -3.74 12.44 34.20
C ASN A 217 -4.47 13.56 33.42
N VAL A 218 -3.72 14.56 32.96
CA VAL A 218 -4.20 15.81 32.31
C VAL A 218 -4.79 15.58 30.91
N ASN A 219 -4.70 14.36 30.35
CA ASN A 219 -5.21 14.03 29.00
C ASN A 219 -6.25 12.89 28.97
N ALA A 220 -7.00 12.68 30.06
CA ALA A 220 -8.09 11.70 30.16
C ALA A 220 -9.06 11.70 28.96
N PHE A 221 -9.44 12.88 28.47
CA PHE A 221 -10.33 13.03 27.32
C PHE A 221 -9.74 12.51 26.00
N VAL A 222 -8.43 12.72 25.79
CA VAL A 222 -7.73 12.30 24.58
C VAL A 222 -7.63 10.77 24.53
N GLU A 223 -7.22 10.14 25.63
CA GLU A 223 -7.12 8.68 25.74
C GLU A 223 -8.48 8.00 25.61
N MET A 224 -9.51 8.53 26.28
CA MET A 224 -10.89 8.07 26.13
C MET A 224 -11.31 8.11 24.65
N THR A 225 -11.03 9.20 23.94
CA THR A 225 -11.47 9.35 22.54
C THR A 225 -10.66 8.47 21.57
N ARG A 226 -9.40 8.15 21.90
CA ARG A 226 -8.60 7.16 21.16
C ARG A 226 -9.19 5.75 21.31
N LEU A 227 -9.67 5.41 22.51
CA LEU A 227 -10.25 4.10 22.78
C LEU A 227 -11.67 3.98 22.27
N ILE A 228 -12.50 4.99 22.49
CA ILE A 228 -13.87 5.03 22.01
C ILE A 228 -14.04 6.10 20.93
N ASN A 229 -14.06 5.64 19.69
CA ASN A 229 -14.19 6.52 18.55
C ASN A 229 -15.66 6.99 18.44
N ARG A 230 -15.91 8.29 18.68
CA ARG A 230 -17.27 8.88 18.64
C ARG A 230 -17.89 8.84 17.24
N ASN A 231 -17.09 8.69 16.19
CA ASN A 231 -17.58 8.55 14.81
C ASN A 231 -18.21 7.18 14.52
N LEU A 232 -18.12 6.22 15.46
CA LEU A 232 -18.75 4.91 15.33
C LEU A 232 -20.29 4.93 15.34
N VAL A 233 -20.92 6.06 15.68
CA VAL A 233 -22.41 6.19 15.61
C VAL A 233 -22.92 5.81 14.21
N ASN A 234 -22.22 6.21 13.16
CA ASN A 234 -22.57 5.86 11.79
C ASN A 234 -22.32 4.38 11.48
N VAL A 235 -21.28 3.78 12.06
CA VAL A 235 -20.99 2.34 11.94
C VAL A 235 -22.11 1.51 12.57
N TRP A 236 -22.57 1.92 13.75
CA TRP A 236 -23.69 1.29 14.45
C TRP A 236 -25.03 1.42 13.72
N SER A 237 -25.23 2.52 12.99
CA SER A 237 -26.41 2.69 12.13
C SER A 237 -26.42 1.72 10.94
N LEU A 238 -25.26 1.16 10.56
CA LEU A 238 -25.09 0.24 9.43
C LEU A 238 -25.09 -1.22 9.86
N SER A 239 -24.72 -1.55 11.10
CA SER A 239 -24.77 -2.95 11.59
C SER A 239 -26.18 -3.54 11.60
N SER A 240 -27.21 -2.70 11.58
CA SER A 240 -28.62 -3.12 11.58
C SER A 240 -29.30 -3.05 10.20
N LYS A 241 -28.59 -2.64 9.14
CA LYS A 241 -29.17 -2.52 7.80
C LYS A 241 -28.88 -3.75 6.96
N GLU A 242 -29.91 -4.27 6.30
CA GLU A 242 -29.72 -5.17 5.18
C GLU A 242 -29.16 -4.38 3.98
N PHE A 243 -28.04 -4.83 3.44
CA PHE A 243 -27.42 -4.18 2.29
C PHE A 243 -28.12 -4.65 1.00
N PRO A 244 -28.50 -3.72 0.09
CA PRO A 244 -29.05 -4.11 -1.19
C PRO A 244 -28.02 -4.88 -2.01
N LYS A 245 -28.50 -5.79 -2.87
CA LYS A 245 -27.66 -6.62 -3.75
C LYS A 245 -26.85 -5.80 -4.76
N ILE A 246 -27.28 -4.57 -5.03
CA ILE A 246 -26.73 -3.65 -6.05
C ILE A 246 -26.59 -2.25 -5.43
N GLY A 247 -25.61 -1.47 -5.87
CA GLY A 247 -25.51 -0.02 -5.62
C GLY A 247 -24.97 0.40 -4.24
N SER A 248 -25.28 -0.33 -3.16
CA SER A 248 -24.69 -0.03 -1.84
C SER A 248 -23.38 -0.78 -1.63
N GLY A 249 -22.30 -0.02 -1.48
CA GLY A 249 -20.92 -0.52 -1.53
C GLY A 249 -20.12 -0.35 -0.24
N VAL A 250 -20.74 -0.42 0.94
CA VAL A 250 -20.03 -0.22 2.22
C VAL A 250 -20.21 -1.41 3.14
N HIS A 251 -19.13 -1.82 3.78
CA HIS A 251 -19.13 -2.85 4.83
C HIS A 251 -18.37 -2.36 6.06
N VAL A 252 -18.70 -2.93 7.21
CA VAL A 252 -17.91 -2.75 8.43
C VAL A 252 -16.67 -3.63 8.34
N LEU A 253 -15.50 -3.01 8.49
CA LEU A 253 -14.20 -3.65 8.43
C LEU A 253 -13.61 -3.76 9.84
N TYR A 254 -13.19 -4.97 10.17
CA TYR A 254 -12.53 -5.30 11.43
C TYR A 254 -11.03 -5.44 11.19
N SER A 255 -10.22 -4.81 12.04
CA SER A 255 -8.77 -4.87 11.89
C SER A 255 -8.03 -4.85 13.22
N GLY A 256 -6.77 -5.25 13.18
CA GLY A 256 -5.87 -5.23 14.33
C GLY A 256 -4.41 -5.17 13.91
N ASN A 257 -3.56 -4.90 14.90
CA ASN A 257 -2.12 -4.94 14.77
C ASN A 257 -1.57 -6.12 15.56
N VAL A 258 -0.54 -6.76 15.01
CA VAL A 258 0.14 -7.90 15.64
C VAL A 258 1.60 -7.54 15.84
N MET A 259 2.11 -7.80 17.03
CA MET A 259 3.52 -7.64 17.38
C MET A 259 4.06 -8.96 17.92
N LEU A 260 5.21 -9.41 17.41
CA LEU A 260 5.91 -10.57 17.94
C LEU A 260 6.80 -10.11 19.10
N LYS A 261 6.56 -10.64 20.30
CA LYS A 261 7.41 -10.39 21.47
C LYS A 261 7.55 -11.68 22.29
N GLU A 262 8.77 -12.05 22.66
CA GLU A 262 9.05 -13.18 23.57
C GLU A 262 8.34 -14.49 23.15
N ASN A 263 8.33 -14.80 21.85
CA ASN A 263 7.63 -15.95 21.25
C ASN A 263 6.09 -15.94 21.42
N LYS A 264 5.47 -14.78 21.66
CA LYS A 264 4.01 -14.60 21.66
C LYS A 264 3.58 -13.56 20.63
N LEU A 265 2.37 -13.73 20.12
CA LEU A 265 1.71 -12.79 19.20
C LEU A 265 0.79 -11.89 20.00
N ILE A 266 1.20 -10.64 20.21
CA ILE A 266 0.40 -9.63 20.90
C ILE A 266 -0.55 -8.99 19.91
N LEU A 267 -1.85 -9.27 20.06
CA LEU A 267 -2.93 -8.69 19.27
C LEU A 267 -3.47 -7.41 19.91
N THR A 268 -3.54 -6.33 19.14
CA THR A 268 -4.21 -5.08 19.50
C THR A 268 -5.27 -4.76 18.45
N LEU A 269 -6.53 -4.71 18.84
CA LEU A 269 -7.64 -4.45 17.91
C LEU A 269 -7.80 -2.94 17.65
N ASN A 270 -8.06 -2.59 16.39
CA ASN A 270 -8.40 -1.23 16.01
C ASN A 270 -9.93 -1.02 16.08
N PRO A 271 -10.42 0.21 16.26
CA PRO A 271 -11.83 0.51 16.09
C PRO A 271 -12.33 0.05 14.70
N PRO A 272 -13.53 -0.57 14.61
CA PRO A 272 -14.17 -0.89 13.34
C PRO A 272 -14.32 0.36 12.48
N LYS A 273 -14.13 0.20 11.17
CA LYS A 273 -14.29 1.31 10.22
C LYS A 273 -15.23 0.91 9.10
N LEU A 274 -15.85 1.91 8.47
CA LEU A 274 -16.51 1.69 7.19
C LEU A 274 -15.44 1.54 6.11
N GLY A 275 -15.67 0.62 5.19
CA GLY A 275 -14.84 0.49 4.01
C GLY A 275 -15.62 -0.02 2.83
N THR A 276 -14.96 -0.02 1.68
CA THR A 276 -15.57 -0.35 0.41
C THR A 276 -15.95 -1.82 0.31
N SER A 277 -16.99 -2.09 -0.46
CA SER A 277 -17.49 -3.44 -0.68
C SER A 277 -16.50 -4.28 -1.49
N LYS A 278 -16.47 -5.58 -1.18
CA LYS A 278 -15.64 -6.59 -1.84
C LYS A 278 -16.49 -7.83 -2.09
N ARG A 279 -16.18 -8.59 -3.14
CA ARG A 279 -16.95 -9.79 -3.48
C ARG A 279 -17.05 -10.77 -2.32
N TYR A 280 -15.92 -11.07 -1.66
CA TYR A 280 -15.91 -11.98 -0.52
C TYR A 280 -16.79 -11.50 0.64
N TYR A 281 -16.90 -10.18 0.86
CA TYR A 281 -17.72 -9.63 1.93
C TYR A 281 -19.21 -9.74 1.60
N ARG A 282 -19.59 -9.53 0.34
CA ARG A 282 -20.96 -9.73 -0.12
C ARG A 282 -21.38 -11.21 -0.05
N MET A 283 -20.45 -12.11 -0.32
CA MET A 283 -20.70 -13.55 -0.37
C MET A 283 -20.69 -14.23 1.00
N LEU A 284 -19.75 -13.85 1.87
CA LEU A 284 -19.48 -14.56 3.14
C LEU A 284 -19.65 -13.68 4.38
N SER A 285 -20.24 -12.48 4.24
CA SER A 285 -20.32 -11.43 5.28
C SER A 285 -18.96 -10.83 5.65
N SER A 286 -18.88 -9.50 5.72
CA SER A 286 -17.64 -8.81 6.13
C SER A 286 -17.24 -9.10 7.58
N GLU A 287 -18.18 -9.46 8.45
CA GLU A 287 -17.91 -9.78 9.85
C GLU A 287 -17.04 -11.02 10.04
N ARG A 288 -17.02 -11.91 9.04
CA ARG A 288 -16.16 -13.08 9.05
C ARG A 288 -14.72 -12.76 8.69
N PHE A 289 -14.38 -11.52 8.30
CA PHE A 289 -13.02 -11.15 7.92
C PHE A 289 -12.37 -10.24 8.95
N LEU A 290 -11.13 -10.58 9.32
CA LEU A 290 -10.28 -9.78 10.20
C LEU A 290 -8.97 -9.44 9.47
N HIS A 291 -8.64 -8.15 9.36
CA HIS A 291 -7.38 -7.72 8.76
C HIS A 291 -6.32 -7.45 9.81
N LEU A 292 -5.20 -8.16 9.75
CA LEU A 292 -4.10 -7.99 10.67
C LEU A 292 -2.90 -7.38 9.95
N LYS A 293 -2.28 -6.37 10.57
CA LYS A 293 -1.00 -5.81 10.13
C LYS A 293 0.08 -6.15 11.14
N VAL A 294 1.21 -6.67 10.67
CA VAL A 294 2.36 -6.97 11.52
C VAL A 294 3.17 -5.69 11.71
N LYS A 295 3.41 -5.29 12.97
CA LYS A 295 4.29 -4.19 13.31
C LYS A 295 5.75 -4.65 13.34
N ASP A 296 6.65 -3.74 12.97
CA ASP A 296 8.10 -3.89 13.10
C ASP A 296 8.70 -5.10 12.38
N ILE A 297 8.05 -5.56 11.30
CA ILE A 297 8.49 -6.74 10.53
C ILE A 297 9.90 -6.60 9.96
N ASN A 298 10.32 -5.36 9.64
CA ASN A 298 11.64 -5.06 9.10
C ASN A 298 12.74 -5.19 10.16
N HIS A 299 12.40 -5.06 11.44
CA HIS A 299 13.35 -5.21 12.55
C HIS A 299 13.52 -6.67 12.99
N LEU A 300 12.73 -7.60 12.43
CA LEU A 300 12.82 -9.03 12.76
C LEU A 300 13.92 -9.72 11.97
N ASP A 301 14.70 -10.56 12.65
CA ASP A 301 15.66 -11.46 12.00
C ASP A 301 14.95 -12.61 11.25
N ASP A 302 15.68 -13.37 10.44
CA ASP A 302 15.09 -14.44 9.62
C ASP A 302 14.50 -15.59 10.43
N ASN A 303 15.06 -15.90 11.60
CA ASN A 303 14.53 -16.93 12.50
C ASN A 303 13.21 -16.47 13.13
N GLN A 304 13.14 -15.21 13.54
CA GLN A 304 11.93 -14.56 14.06
C GLN A 304 10.84 -14.49 12.98
N LYS A 305 11.19 -14.14 11.74
CA LYS A 305 10.25 -14.17 10.60
C LYS A 305 9.72 -15.59 10.33
N LEU A 306 10.57 -16.61 10.40
CA LEU A 306 10.13 -18.00 10.23
C LEU A 306 9.20 -18.45 11.36
N ARG A 307 9.49 -18.06 12.61
CA ARG A 307 8.62 -18.32 13.77
C ARG A 307 7.29 -17.58 13.66
N LEU A 308 7.31 -16.30 13.29
CA LEU A 308 6.13 -15.49 13.04
C LEU A 308 5.21 -16.19 12.04
N LYS A 309 5.74 -16.64 10.89
CA LYS A 309 4.96 -17.38 9.88
C LYS A 309 4.29 -18.62 10.48
N LYS A 310 4.98 -19.39 11.31
CA LYS A 310 4.40 -20.57 11.98
C LYS A 310 3.31 -20.18 12.98
N PHE A 311 3.53 -19.12 13.77
CA PHE A 311 2.56 -18.67 14.78
C PHE A 311 1.30 -18.05 14.17
N LEU A 312 1.42 -17.33 13.06
CA LEU A 312 0.27 -16.76 12.35
C LEU A 312 -0.70 -17.82 11.81
N LEU A 313 -0.23 -19.06 11.63
CA LEU A 313 -1.09 -20.19 11.21
C LEU A 313 -1.89 -20.81 12.35
N PHE A 314 -1.62 -20.45 13.61
CA PHE A 314 -2.44 -20.92 14.73
C PHE A 314 -3.81 -20.23 14.70
N PRO A 315 -4.92 -20.97 14.94
CA PRO A 315 -6.25 -20.38 15.03
C PRO A 315 -6.32 -19.31 16.12
N LEU A 316 -6.88 -18.15 15.76
CA LEU A 316 -7.11 -17.01 16.64
C LEU A 316 -8.54 -17.07 17.17
N SER A 317 -8.71 -17.28 18.47
CA SER A 317 -10.01 -17.13 19.11
C SER A 317 -10.26 -15.65 19.40
N LEU A 318 -11.35 -15.10 18.86
CA LEU A 318 -11.71 -13.70 19.03
C LEU A 318 -13.22 -13.55 19.01
N ALA A 319 -13.78 -12.86 20.02
CA ALA A 319 -15.20 -12.50 20.05
C ALA A 319 -16.19 -13.66 19.83
N GLY A 320 -15.89 -14.84 20.40
CA GLY A 320 -16.72 -16.03 20.26
C GLY A 320 -16.62 -16.72 18.90
N ARG A 321 -15.68 -16.30 18.05
CA ARG A 321 -15.35 -16.92 16.76
C ARG A 321 -13.91 -17.43 16.74
N ILE A 322 -13.64 -18.34 15.81
CA ILE A 322 -12.30 -18.86 15.52
C ILE A 322 -11.91 -18.37 14.13
N TYR A 323 -10.86 -17.57 14.09
CA TYR A 323 -10.28 -16.99 12.88
C TYR A 323 -9.05 -17.78 12.47
N GLU A 324 -9.00 -18.16 11.20
CA GLU A 324 -7.86 -18.85 10.60
C GLU A 324 -7.26 -18.01 9.47
N PHE A 325 -5.97 -18.18 9.22
CA PHE A 325 -5.28 -17.47 8.14
C PHE A 325 -5.87 -17.89 6.78
N LEU A 326 -6.26 -16.91 5.97
CA LEU A 326 -6.82 -17.12 4.63
C LEU A 326 -5.84 -16.70 3.54
N TYR A 327 -5.34 -15.46 3.62
CA TYR A 327 -4.61 -14.83 2.51
C TYR A 327 -3.74 -13.68 3.00
N ALA A 328 -2.71 -13.31 2.24
CA ALA A 328 -1.87 -12.14 2.51
C ALA A 328 -1.63 -11.34 1.23
N LYS A 329 -1.78 -10.02 1.31
CA LYS A 329 -1.43 -9.08 0.23
C LYS A 329 -0.68 -7.89 0.84
N SER A 330 0.49 -7.59 0.29
CA SER A 330 1.35 -6.51 0.77
C SER A 330 1.63 -6.65 2.28
N ASP A 331 1.26 -5.66 3.09
CA ASP A 331 1.43 -5.63 4.54
C ASP A 331 0.16 -6.07 5.32
N LYS A 332 -0.87 -6.55 4.62
CA LYS A 332 -2.18 -6.92 5.20
C LYS A 332 -2.40 -8.43 5.14
N LEU A 333 -2.68 -9.02 6.31
CA LEU A 333 -3.06 -10.41 6.47
C LEU A 333 -4.59 -10.52 6.63
N TYR A 334 -5.20 -11.40 5.86
CA TYR A 334 -6.62 -11.70 5.89
C TYR A 334 -6.84 -12.98 6.69
N PHE A 335 -7.57 -12.86 7.78
CA PHE A 335 -8.07 -13.98 8.57
C PHE A 335 -9.57 -14.13 8.34
N PHE A 336 -10.05 -15.36 8.34
CA PHE A 336 -11.45 -15.70 8.12
C PHE A 336 -12.00 -16.51 9.29
N ALA A 337 -13.17 -16.13 9.80
CA ALA A 337 -13.87 -16.84 10.85
C ALA A 337 -14.46 -18.14 10.30
N THR A 338 -13.84 -19.28 10.60
CA THR A 338 -14.29 -20.60 10.12
C THR A 338 -15.46 -21.15 10.93
N SER A 339 -15.49 -20.81 12.22
CA SER A 339 -16.51 -21.24 13.19
C SER A 339 -16.75 -20.20 14.28
N GLY A 340 -17.87 -20.32 14.99
CA GLY A 340 -18.23 -19.45 16.10
C GLY A 340 -19.66 -19.71 16.58
N LEU A 341 -20.01 -19.14 17.73
CA LEU A 341 -21.32 -19.31 18.35
C LEU A 341 -22.48 -18.76 17.50
N ASP A 342 -22.19 -17.75 16.67
CA ASP A 342 -23.16 -17.02 15.84
C ASP A 342 -22.99 -17.32 14.34
N ILE A 343 -22.18 -18.32 13.98
CA ILE A 343 -21.98 -18.74 12.60
C ILE A 343 -22.79 -20.04 12.38
N PRO A 344 -23.90 -20.00 11.61
CA PRO A 344 -24.77 -21.16 11.44
C PRO A 344 -24.06 -22.30 10.69
N ASP A 345 -23.31 -21.98 9.64
CA ASP A 345 -22.57 -22.95 8.84
C ASP A 345 -21.06 -22.77 8.98
N HIS A 346 -20.40 -23.79 9.52
CA HIS A 346 -18.95 -23.84 9.55
C HIS A 346 -18.40 -23.95 8.13
N ILE A 347 -17.49 -23.03 7.78
CA ILE A 347 -16.87 -22.97 6.46
C ILE A 347 -15.37 -23.00 6.66
N SER A 348 -14.71 -24.02 6.11
CA SER A 348 -13.25 -24.10 6.09
C SER A 348 -12.65 -23.00 5.21
N ILE A 349 -11.37 -22.68 5.43
CA ILE A 349 -10.60 -21.80 4.54
C ILE A 349 -10.68 -22.26 3.08
N TRP A 350 -10.62 -23.57 2.86
CA TRP A 350 -10.72 -24.17 1.52
C TRP A 350 -12.06 -23.90 0.85
N GLN A 351 -13.17 -24.06 1.58
CA GLN A 351 -14.49 -23.76 1.04
C GLN A 351 -14.65 -22.26 0.76
N ALA A 352 -14.16 -21.40 1.64
CA ALA A 352 -14.19 -19.95 1.45
C ALA A 352 -13.48 -19.53 0.15
N ILE A 353 -12.31 -20.10 -0.13
CA ILE A 353 -11.59 -19.88 -1.41
C ILE A 353 -12.39 -20.47 -2.59
N ASN A 354 -12.87 -21.72 -2.48
CA ASN A 354 -13.53 -22.43 -3.58
C ASN A 354 -14.83 -21.76 -4.06
N TYR A 355 -15.54 -21.02 -3.20
CA TYR A 355 -16.73 -20.26 -3.62
C TYR A 355 -16.44 -19.21 -4.70
N ASN A 356 -15.21 -18.68 -4.73
CA ASN A 356 -14.79 -17.71 -5.74
C ASN A 356 -13.65 -18.21 -6.63
N LEU A 357 -12.83 -19.17 -6.24
CA LEU A 357 -11.73 -19.70 -7.06
C LEU A 357 -11.71 -21.24 -6.93
N PRO A 358 -12.56 -21.95 -7.69
CA PRO A 358 -12.66 -23.41 -7.58
C PRO A 358 -11.35 -24.09 -7.97
N ILE A 359 -10.73 -24.80 -7.02
CA ILE A 359 -9.38 -25.36 -7.20
C ILE A 359 -9.33 -26.45 -8.27
N GLU A 360 -10.32 -27.35 -8.31
CA GLU A 360 -10.33 -28.49 -9.23
C GLU A 360 -10.30 -28.08 -10.70
N ILE A 361 -11.05 -27.03 -11.05
CA ILE A 361 -11.13 -26.51 -12.43
C ILE A 361 -9.84 -25.75 -12.79
N ASN A 362 -9.15 -25.20 -11.79
CA ASN A 362 -7.98 -24.34 -11.96
C ASN A 362 -6.66 -25.02 -11.54
N LYS A 363 -6.65 -26.35 -11.35
CA LYS A 363 -5.51 -27.14 -10.85
C LYS A 363 -4.25 -27.06 -11.71
N ASN A 364 -4.39 -26.69 -12.98
CA ASN A 364 -3.27 -26.53 -13.91
C ASN A 364 -2.53 -25.20 -13.73
N MET A 365 -3.02 -24.27 -12.90
CA MET A 365 -2.31 -23.03 -12.58
C MET A 365 -1.12 -23.30 -11.67
N THR A 366 -0.07 -22.50 -11.82
CA THR A 366 1.01 -22.48 -10.82
C THR A 366 0.47 -22.00 -9.48
N ALA A 367 1.04 -22.49 -8.38
CA ALA A 367 0.63 -22.08 -7.02
C ALA A 367 0.72 -20.56 -6.82
N THR A 368 1.74 -19.91 -7.41
CA THR A 368 1.93 -18.46 -7.36
C THR A 368 0.82 -17.71 -8.11
N LYS A 369 0.43 -18.17 -9.31
CA LYS A 369 -0.69 -17.60 -10.05
C LYS A 369 -2.00 -17.80 -9.28
N PHE A 370 -2.26 -19.02 -8.80
CA PHE A 370 -3.45 -19.32 -8.00
C PHE A 370 -3.56 -18.40 -6.78
N PHE A 371 -2.48 -18.26 -6.00
CA PHE A 371 -2.42 -17.36 -4.84
C PHE A 371 -2.72 -15.91 -5.23
N SER A 372 -2.14 -15.42 -6.33
CA SER A 372 -2.43 -14.07 -6.82
C SER A 372 -3.90 -13.88 -7.21
N ARG A 373 -4.60 -14.95 -7.65
CA ARG A 373 -6.01 -14.88 -8.07
C ARG A 373 -7.00 -14.78 -6.91
N ILE A 374 -6.62 -15.22 -5.71
CA ILE A 374 -7.42 -15.02 -4.50
C ILE A 374 -7.69 -13.53 -4.26
N SER A 375 -6.71 -12.66 -4.56
CA SER A 375 -6.83 -11.21 -4.40
C SER A 375 -7.97 -10.57 -5.17
N LEU A 376 -8.41 -11.17 -6.29
CA LEU A 376 -9.47 -10.58 -7.12
C LEU A 376 -10.80 -10.47 -6.35
N GLY A 377 -11.11 -11.44 -5.48
CA GLY A 377 -12.30 -11.38 -4.62
C GLY A 377 -12.24 -10.34 -3.50
N PHE A 378 -11.05 -9.78 -3.24
CA PHE A 378 -10.80 -8.70 -2.28
C PHE A 378 -10.64 -7.33 -2.94
N SER A 379 -10.92 -7.21 -4.25
CA SER A 379 -10.89 -5.91 -4.93
C SER A 379 -12.04 -5.02 -4.44
N ASN A 380 -11.71 -3.78 -4.10
CA ASN A 380 -12.68 -2.74 -3.75
C ASN A 380 -13.56 -2.48 -4.98
N SER A 381 -14.86 -2.74 -4.86
CA SER A 381 -15.76 -2.73 -6.01
C SER A 381 -17.22 -2.48 -5.63
N THR A 382 -17.93 -1.78 -6.52
CA THR A 382 -19.37 -1.55 -6.40
C THR A 382 -20.12 -2.59 -7.23
N PRO A 383 -21.01 -3.41 -6.64
CA PRO A 383 -21.85 -4.32 -7.42
C PRO A 383 -22.86 -3.51 -8.22
N SER A 384 -22.90 -3.73 -9.53
CA SER A 384 -23.75 -3.00 -10.47
C SER A 384 -24.82 -3.92 -11.06
N ILE A 385 -24.63 -4.47 -12.24
CA ILE A 385 -25.64 -5.26 -12.94
C ILE A 385 -25.43 -6.75 -12.69
N ILE A 386 -26.52 -7.47 -12.50
CA ILE A 386 -26.54 -8.94 -12.51
C ILE A 386 -27.02 -9.37 -13.90
N PHE A 387 -26.15 -10.03 -14.67
CA PHE A 387 -26.47 -10.51 -16.01
C PHE A 387 -27.10 -11.90 -15.99
N GLU A 388 -28.02 -12.16 -16.92
CA GLU A 388 -28.41 -13.52 -17.26
C GLU A 388 -27.30 -14.27 -17.98
N GLN A 389 -27.26 -15.60 -17.85
CA GLN A 389 -26.20 -16.40 -18.48
C GLN A 389 -26.15 -16.19 -20.01
N LYS A 390 -27.30 -15.99 -20.65
CA LYS A 390 -27.42 -15.68 -22.09
C LYS A 390 -26.95 -14.27 -22.48
N GLU A 391 -26.84 -13.36 -21.50
CA GLU A 391 -26.40 -11.97 -21.70
C GLU A 391 -24.87 -11.84 -21.59
N ILE A 392 -24.19 -12.86 -21.04
CA ILE A 392 -22.73 -12.95 -21.00
C ILE A 392 -22.25 -13.64 -22.28
N ARG A 393 -21.54 -12.90 -23.13
CA ARG A 393 -21.09 -13.35 -24.45
C ARG A 393 -19.58 -13.59 -24.44
N TYR A 394 -19.15 -14.78 -24.83
CA TYR A 394 -17.72 -15.07 -24.98
C TYR A 394 -17.25 -14.78 -26.39
N VAL A 395 -16.22 -13.95 -26.53
CA VAL A 395 -15.66 -13.53 -27.82
C VAL A 395 -14.15 -13.75 -27.82
N LYS A 396 -13.57 -14.06 -28.99
CA LYS A 396 -12.12 -14.28 -29.13
C LYS A 396 -11.37 -12.96 -29.10
N ASP A 397 -10.15 -12.96 -28.56
CA ASP A 397 -9.25 -11.83 -28.70
C ASP A 397 -8.87 -11.56 -30.16
N ILE A 398 -8.57 -10.29 -30.46
CA ILE A 398 -7.98 -9.91 -31.74
C ILE A 398 -6.48 -10.18 -31.63
N THR A 399 -6.03 -11.27 -32.24
CA THR A 399 -4.62 -11.67 -32.24
C THR A 399 -4.06 -11.58 -33.65
N ILE A 400 -2.97 -10.84 -33.81
CA ILE A 400 -2.26 -10.66 -35.07
C ILE A 400 -0.78 -11.00 -34.83
N ASN A 401 -0.21 -11.91 -35.63
CA ASN A 401 1.18 -12.38 -35.49
C ASN A 401 1.56 -12.85 -34.06
N GLY A 402 0.62 -13.46 -33.34
CA GLY A 402 0.83 -13.96 -31.98
C GLY A 402 0.71 -12.89 -30.88
N CYS A 403 0.50 -11.62 -31.23
CA CYS A 403 0.28 -10.55 -30.26
C CYS A 403 -1.21 -10.22 -30.10
N CYS A 404 -1.66 -9.99 -28.86
CA CYS A 404 -3.06 -9.71 -28.53
C CYS A 404 -3.33 -8.20 -28.50
N TYR A 405 -4.19 -7.71 -29.40
CA TYR A 405 -4.53 -6.29 -29.54
C TYR A 405 -5.74 -5.86 -28.69
N THR A 406 -6.37 -6.80 -28.00
CA THR A 406 -7.55 -6.56 -27.14
C THR A 406 -7.32 -7.07 -25.71
N ASP A 407 -6.07 -7.24 -25.29
CA ASP A 407 -5.72 -7.85 -24.00
C ASP A 407 -6.38 -7.11 -22.83
N GLY A 408 -7.38 -7.73 -22.21
CA GLY A 408 -8.08 -7.16 -21.07
C GLY A 408 -9.29 -6.29 -21.40
N CYS A 409 -9.71 -6.15 -22.67
CA CYS A 409 -10.75 -5.18 -23.05
C CYS A 409 -11.83 -5.72 -23.99
N ALA A 410 -13.10 -5.41 -23.70
CA ALA A 410 -14.26 -5.92 -24.46
C ALA A 410 -15.45 -4.94 -24.47
N ALA A 411 -16.46 -5.22 -25.29
CA ALA A 411 -17.64 -4.38 -25.40
C ALA A 411 -18.69 -4.68 -24.32
N ILE A 412 -19.49 -3.68 -23.97
CA ILE A 412 -20.72 -3.81 -23.18
C ILE A 412 -21.84 -3.04 -23.88
N SER A 413 -23.06 -3.59 -23.82
CA SER A 413 -24.23 -2.94 -24.41
C SER A 413 -24.45 -1.52 -23.89
N PRO A 414 -24.96 -0.58 -24.71
CA PRO A 414 -25.30 0.78 -24.26
C PRO A 414 -26.32 0.79 -23.12
N ALA A 415 -27.30 -0.13 -23.14
CA ALA A 415 -28.31 -0.27 -22.11
C ALA A 415 -27.69 -0.64 -20.75
N ALA A 416 -26.78 -1.61 -20.73
CA ALA A 416 -26.08 -1.99 -19.49
C ALA A 416 -25.11 -0.89 -19.03
N MET A 417 -24.38 -0.24 -19.93
CA MET A 417 -23.48 0.86 -19.54
C MET A 417 -24.25 2.05 -18.93
N LYS A 418 -25.43 2.37 -19.48
CA LYS A 418 -26.32 3.39 -18.92
C LYS A 418 -26.79 3.04 -17.51
N GLU A 419 -27.27 1.82 -17.30
CA GLU A 419 -27.71 1.35 -15.98
C GLU A 419 -26.55 1.34 -14.96
N VAL A 420 -25.32 0.98 -15.39
CA VAL A 420 -24.13 1.15 -14.55
C VAL A 420 -23.92 2.62 -14.16
N GLY A 421 -24.01 3.55 -15.11
CA GLY A 421 -23.91 4.97 -14.86
C GLY A 421 -24.95 5.48 -13.85
N GLU A 422 -26.20 5.05 -13.98
CA GLU A 422 -27.30 5.40 -13.06
C GLU A 422 -27.05 4.86 -11.64
N ILE A 423 -26.62 3.60 -11.50
CA ILE A 423 -26.31 2.97 -10.21
C ILE A 423 -25.14 3.70 -9.51
N LEU A 424 -24.14 4.14 -10.27
CA LEU A 424 -22.96 4.82 -9.75
C LEU A 424 -23.16 6.33 -9.57
N GLY A 425 -24.33 6.86 -9.93
CA GLY A 425 -24.63 8.30 -9.86
C GLY A 425 -23.80 9.14 -10.83
N CYS A 426 -23.38 8.57 -11.96
CA CYS A 426 -22.71 9.30 -13.03
C CYS A 426 -23.71 10.28 -13.68
N HIS A 427 -23.24 11.50 -13.99
CA HIS A 427 -24.06 12.49 -14.70
C HIS A 427 -24.40 12.08 -16.13
N GLU A 428 -23.50 11.32 -16.76
CA GLU A 428 -23.61 10.83 -18.14
C GLU A 428 -23.24 9.35 -18.19
N THR A 429 -23.68 8.65 -19.23
CA THR A 429 -23.26 7.26 -19.48
C THR A 429 -21.75 7.23 -19.73
N PRO A 430 -20.97 6.44 -18.98
CA PRO A 430 -19.53 6.40 -19.15
C PRO A 430 -19.13 5.68 -20.44
N SER A 431 -18.08 6.16 -21.11
CA SER A 431 -17.55 5.51 -22.32
C SER A 431 -16.85 4.19 -22.02
N ALA A 432 -16.24 4.07 -20.84
CA ALA A 432 -15.58 2.85 -20.38
C ALA A 432 -15.60 2.72 -18.85
N ILE A 433 -15.53 1.47 -18.39
CA ILE A 433 -15.43 1.11 -16.97
C ILE A 433 -14.39 0.01 -16.78
N GLN A 434 -13.62 0.08 -15.70
CA GLN A 434 -12.81 -1.03 -15.24
C GLN A 434 -13.62 -1.84 -14.22
N GLY A 435 -13.67 -3.15 -14.38
CA GLY A 435 -14.50 -4.00 -13.54
C GLY A 435 -14.00 -5.42 -13.36
N ARG A 436 -14.85 -6.22 -12.70
CA ARG A 436 -14.73 -7.66 -12.56
C ARG A 436 -16.08 -8.30 -12.80
N ILE A 437 -16.11 -9.48 -13.41
CA ILE A 437 -17.31 -10.32 -13.50
C ILE A 437 -16.87 -11.78 -13.52
N GLY A 438 -17.34 -12.58 -12.55
CA GLY A 438 -16.84 -13.94 -12.36
C GLY A 438 -15.30 -13.97 -12.29
N GLY A 439 -14.67 -14.78 -13.12
CA GLY A 439 -13.21 -14.88 -13.20
C GLY A 439 -12.54 -13.88 -14.14
N ALA A 440 -13.31 -12.96 -14.74
CA ALA A 440 -12.83 -11.96 -15.68
C ALA A 440 -12.42 -10.65 -14.99
N LYS A 441 -11.27 -10.11 -15.41
CA LYS A 441 -10.73 -8.79 -15.05
C LYS A 441 -10.45 -8.01 -16.33
N GLY A 442 -10.91 -6.77 -16.39
CA GLY A 442 -10.59 -5.90 -17.51
C GLY A 442 -11.32 -4.58 -17.54
N VAL A 443 -11.30 -3.97 -18.72
CA VAL A 443 -12.07 -2.78 -19.09
C VAL A 443 -13.20 -3.17 -20.04
N TRP A 444 -14.37 -2.58 -19.85
CA TRP A 444 -15.48 -2.66 -20.78
C TRP A 444 -15.79 -1.28 -21.35
N TYR A 445 -15.85 -1.17 -22.68
CA TYR A 445 -16.25 0.05 -23.38
C TYR A 445 -17.65 -0.08 -23.95
N ILE A 446 -18.34 1.04 -24.10
CA ILE A 446 -19.65 1.07 -24.74
C ILE A 446 -19.56 0.58 -26.19
N ASP A 447 -20.46 -0.31 -26.58
CA ASP A 447 -20.52 -0.87 -27.94
C ASP A 447 -20.76 0.23 -29.01
N PRO A 448 -19.97 0.25 -30.11
CA PRO A 448 -20.06 1.30 -31.12
C PRO A 448 -21.35 1.26 -31.96
N HIS A 449 -22.07 0.14 -32.01
CA HIS A 449 -23.26 0.00 -32.85
C HIS A 449 -24.53 0.63 -32.25
N LYS A 450 -24.45 1.15 -31.01
CA LYS A 450 -25.54 1.89 -30.34
C LYS A 450 -26.88 1.15 -30.40
N ASP A 451 -26.90 -0.12 -30.02
CA ASP A 451 -28.13 -0.91 -29.96
C ASP A 451 -29.20 -0.22 -29.09
N LEU A 452 -30.25 0.30 -29.73
CA LEU A 452 -31.37 1.01 -29.10
C LEU A 452 -32.49 0.07 -28.64
N SER A 453 -32.36 -1.25 -28.85
CA SER A 453 -33.37 -2.23 -28.44
C SER A 453 -33.54 -2.33 -26.91
N GLY A 454 -32.60 -1.79 -26.15
CA GLY A 454 -32.58 -1.88 -24.68
C GLY A 454 -32.06 -3.21 -24.15
N ASN A 455 -31.59 -4.11 -25.03
CA ASN A 455 -31.04 -5.39 -24.64
C ASN A 455 -29.73 -5.24 -23.87
N LYS A 456 -29.63 -5.92 -22.73
CA LYS A 456 -28.43 -5.93 -21.89
C LYS A 456 -27.54 -7.10 -22.24
N TRP A 457 -26.26 -6.83 -22.41
CA TRP A 457 -25.23 -7.85 -22.59
C TRP A 457 -23.84 -7.29 -22.29
N ILE A 458 -22.93 -8.22 -22.00
CA ILE A 458 -21.51 -7.96 -21.76
C ILE A 458 -20.66 -9.01 -22.47
N GLU A 459 -19.60 -8.58 -23.14
CA GLU A 459 -18.63 -9.49 -23.74
C GLU A 459 -17.48 -9.81 -22.79
N ILE A 460 -16.94 -11.03 -22.89
CA ILE A 460 -15.76 -11.47 -22.16
C ILE A 460 -14.78 -12.11 -23.14
N ARG A 461 -13.55 -11.62 -23.16
CA ARG A 461 -12.42 -12.18 -23.93
C ARG A 461 -11.60 -13.17 -23.12
N GLU A 462 -10.83 -14.02 -23.81
CA GLU A 462 -9.97 -15.02 -23.17
C GLU A 462 -8.90 -14.35 -22.30
N SER A 463 -8.30 -13.27 -22.81
CA SER A 463 -7.34 -12.43 -22.09
C SER A 463 -7.86 -11.85 -20.76
N GLN A 464 -9.17 -11.60 -20.67
CA GLN A 464 -9.81 -11.12 -19.45
C GLN A 464 -9.99 -12.22 -18.40
N ILE A 465 -10.12 -13.49 -18.81
CA ILE A 465 -10.39 -14.62 -17.90
C ILE A 465 -9.11 -14.99 -17.15
N LYS A 466 -9.02 -14.57 -15.88
CA LYS A 466 -7.86 -14.83 -15.03
C LYS A 466 -7.95 -16.19 -14.33
N TYR A 467 -9.16 -16.75 -14.19
CA TYR A 467 -9.44 -18.10 -13.73
C TYR A 467 -10.85 -18.57 -14.12
N LYS A 468 -11.06 -19.88 -14.17
CA LYS A 468 -12.29 -20.51 -14.67
C LYS A 468 -13.31 -20.76 -13.57
N HIS A 469 -14.57 -20.77 -13.96
CA HIS A 469 -15.73 -21.12 -13.13
C HIS A 469 -16.71 -22.00 -13.89
N ASN A 470 -17.55 -22.71 -13.14
CA ASN A 470 -18.80 -23.24 -13.65
C ASN A 470 -19.89 -22.20 -13.38
N PHE A 471 -20.50 -21.66 -14.43
CA PHE A 471 -21.68 -20.81 -14.30
C PHE A 471 -22.89 -21.69 -13.97
N ASP A 472 -23.02 -22.07 -12.70
CA ASP A 472 -24.31 -22.52 -12.20
C ASP A 472 -25.19 -21.29 -11.96
N SER A 473 -26.42 -21.35 -12.45
CA SER A 473 -27.49 -20.37 -12.27
C SER A 473 -27.63 -19.84 -10.82
N ASN A 474 -27.29 -20.68 -9.83
CA ASN A 474 -27.38 -20.40 -8.40
C ASN A 474 -26.33 -19.38 -7.88
N PHE A 475 -25.20 -19.19 -8.55
CA PHE A 475 -24.12 -18.32 -8.07
C PHE A 475 -24.19 -16.91 -8.69
N VAL A 476 -25.13 -16.12 -8.19
CA VAL A 476 -25.40 -14.74 -8.65
C VAL A 476 -24.16 -13.84 -8.62
N HIS A 477 -23.27 -13.99 -7.63
CA HIS A 477 -22.05 -13.20 -7.51
C HIS A 477 -21.08 -13.38 -8.69
N LEU A 478 -21.12 -14.51 -9.38
CA LEU A 478 -20.29 -14.77 -10.56
C LEU A 478 -20.81 -14.07 -11.82
N ARG A 479 -22.09 -13.69 -11.84
CA ARG A 479 -22.75 -12.97 -12.95
C ARG A 479 -22.94 -11.48 -12.66
N THR A 480 -22.49 -11.03 -11.49
CA THR A 480 -22.57 -9.63 -11.09
C THR A 480 -21.35 -8.89 -11.65
N LEU A 481 -21.58 -7.81 -12.39
CA LEU A 481 -20.55 -6.86 -12.79
C LEU A 481 -20.21 -5.97 -11.59
N GLU A 482 -18.94 -5.98 -11.21
CA GLU A 482 -18.39 -5.28 -10.08
C GLU A 482 -17.47 -4.18 -10.60
N VAL A 483 -17.88 -2.92 -10.48
CA VAL A 483 -17.14 -1.78 -11.05
C VAL A 483 -16.12 -1.28 -10.06
N LEU A 484 -14.88 -1.11 -10.52
CA LEU A 484 -13.74 -0.60 -9.73
C LEU A 484 -13.50 0.88 -10.06
N HIS A 485 -13.44 1.21 -11.34
CA HIS A 485 -13.19 2.56 -11.82
C HIS A 485 -14.07 2.89 -13.01
N VAL A 486 -14.49 4.15 -13.11
CA VAL A 486 -15.23 4.69 -14.24
C VAL A 486 -14.32 5.68 -14.99
N ALA A 487 -14.38 5.68 -16.32
CA ALA A 487 -13.70 6.69 -17.13
C ALA A 487 -14.38 8.05 -16.95
N CYS A 488 -13.95 8.79 -15.93
CA CYS A 488 -14.44 10.13 -15.60
C CYS A 488 -13.60 11.22 -16.27
N SER A 489 -14.13 12.44 -16.31
CA SER A 489 -13.41 13.63 -16.77
C SER A 489 -12.09 13.80 -16.02
N PRO A 490 -10.93 13.89 -16.71
CA PRO A 490 -9.63 14.01 -16.06
C PRO A 490 -9.40 15.44 -15.59
N THR A 491 -9.82 15.75 -14.37
CA THR A 491 -9.77 17.12 -13.82
C THR A 491 -8.36 17.61 -13.51
N SER A 492 -7.42 16.69 -13.31
CA SER A 492 -6.05 16.99 -12.93
C SER A 492 -5.11 16.90 -14.13
N PRO A 493 -4.18 17.85 -14.30
CA PRO A 493 -3.12 17.70 -15.27
C PRO A 493 -2.22 16.50 -14.93
N GLY A 494 -1.66 15.89 -15.97
CA GLY A 494 -0.51 15.00 -15.80
C GLY A 494 0.69 15.74 -15.23
N ALA A 495 1.64 14.98 -14.69
CA ALA A 495 2.84 15.56 -14.09
C ALA A 495 4.10 14.87 -14.60
N LEU A 496 5.14 15.67 -14.85
CA LEU A 496 6.50 15.15 -14.96
C LEU A 496 6.94 14.75 -13.56
N ASN A 497 7.26 13.48 -13.38
CA ASN A 497 7.87 12.92 -12.17
C ASN A 497 9.37 12.66 -12.43
N SER A 498 10.10 12.24 -11.39
CA SER A 498 11.53 11.93 -11.52
C SER A 498 11.83 10.88 -12.60
N GLN A 499 11.01 9.84 -12.72
CA GLN A 499 11.16 8.78 -13.73
C GLN A 499 11.05 9.34 -15.15
N PHE A 500 10.00 10.11 -15.45
CA PHE A 500 9.84 10.76 -16.75
C PHE A 500 10.98 11.73 -17.06
N ILE A 501 11.41 12.54 -16.08
CA ILE A 501 12.52 13.47 -16.28
C ILE A 501 13.79 12.71 -16.67
N MET A 502 14.10 11.61 -15.98
CA MET A 502 15.27 10.78 -16.29
C MET A 502 15.19 10.18 -17.69
N VAL A 503 14.05 9.58 -18.05
CA VAL A 503 13.88 8.94 -19.36
C VAL A 503 13.93 9.98 -20.49
N LEU A 504 13.29 11.13 -20.32
CA LEU A 504 13.29 12.22 -21.30
C LEU A 504 14.68 12.88 -21.43
N ALA A 505 15.41 13.05 -20.33
CA ALA A 505 16.78 13.57 -20.36
C ALA A 505 17.71 12.62 -21.14
N ASN A 506 17.62 11.31 -20.88
CA ASN A 506 18.36 10.30 -21.62
C ASN A 506 17.92 10.23 -23.11
N GLY A 507 16.66 10.53 -23.38
CA GLY A 507 16.12 10.70 -24.73
C GLY A 507 16.56 11.98 -25.46
N GLY A 508 17.38 12.83 -24.83
CA GLY A 508 17.99 14.01 -25.45
C GLY A 508 17.39 15.36 -25.04
N VAL A 509 16.41 15.42 -24.14
CA VAL A 509 15.92 16.71 -23.62
C VAL A 509 17.01 17.35 -22.78
N SER A 510 17.42 18.56 -23.17
CA SER A 510 18.35 19.35 -22.37
C SER A 510 17.81 19.55 -20.95
N VAL A 511 18.65 19.27 -19.96
CA VAL A 511 18.31 19.44 -18.54
C VAL A 511 17.85 20.87 -18.22
N SER A 512 18.35 21.86 -18.99
CA SER A 512 17.93 23.26 -18.90
C SER A 512 16.41 23.48 -19.08
N VAL A 513 15.75 22.63 -19.87
CA VAL A 513 14.29 22.66 -20.09
C VAL A 513 13.57 22.33 -18.78
N PHE A 514 13.98 21.27 -18.08
CA PHE A 514 13.37 20.87 -16.81
C PHE A 514 13.60 21.94 -15.73
N PHE A 515 14.80 22.52 -15.64
CA PHE A 515 15.08 23.63 -14.72
C PHE A 515 14.19 24.85 -15.00
N THR A 516 14.05 25.22 -16.27
CA THR A 516 13.19 26.34 -16.69
C THR A 516 11.74 26.07 -16.30
N LYS A 517 11.24 24.85 -16.55
CA LYS A 517 9.87 24.46 -16.16
C LYS A 517 9.66 24.47 -14.65
N MET A 518 10.60 23.93 -13.89
CA MET A 518 10.54 23.96 -12.43
C MET A 518 10.52 25.41 -11.90
N LYS A 519 11.41 26.27 -12.41
CA LYS A 519 11.47 27.69 -12.04
C LYS A 519 10.16 28.41 -12.35
N ASN A 520 9.63 28.23 -13.57
CA ASN A 520 8.36 28.83 -13.97
C ASN A 520 7.19 28.34 -13.11
N TYR A 521 7.17 27.04 -12.76
CA TYR A 521 6.14 26.47 -11.90
C TYR A 521 6.19 27.06 -10.48
N ILE A 522 7.39 27.20 -9.92
CA ILE A 522 7.61 27.80 -8.59
C ILE A 522 7.16 29.27 -8.59
N GLU A 523 7.57 30.06 -9.59
CA GLU A 523 7.19 31.47 -9.68
C GLU A 523 5.69 31.64 -9.90
N LYS A 524 5.05 30.82 -10.76
CA LYS A 524 3.58 30.79 -10.91
C LYS A 524 2.91 30.51 -9.56
N THR A 525 3.32 29.46 -8.86
CA THR A 525 2.75 29.05 -7.57
C THR A 525 2.91 30.16 -6.51
N LYS A 526 4.07 30.83 -6.47
CA LYS A 526 4.29 31.97 -5.55
C LYS A 526 3.38 33.14 -5.91
N SER A 527 3.28 33.50 -7.19
CA SER A 527 2.48 34.65 -7.64
C SER A 527 0.98 34.52 -7.35
N GLU A 528 0.47 33.29 -7.25
CA GLU A 528 -0.94 33.01 -6.89
C GLU A 528 -1.25 33.32 -5.40
N VAL A 529 -0.22 33.45 -4.54
CA VAL A 529 -0.38 33.57 -3.09
C VAL A 529 0.27 34.82 -2.51
N VAL A 530 1.51 35.11 -2.92
CA VAL A 530 2.29 36.22 -2.36
C VAL A 530 1.73 37.54 -2.86
N GLY A 531 1.29 38.39 -1.92
CA GLY A 531 0.66 39.69 -2.23
C GLY A 531 -0.81 39.58 -2.66
N CYS A 532 -1.40 38.38 -2.64
CA CYS A 532 -2.82 38.18 -2.93
C CYS A 532 -3.65 38.36 -1.65
N ASP A 533 -4.64 39.25 -1.70
CA ASP A 533 -5.61 39.47 -0.63
C ASP A 533 -7.03 39.02 -0.99
N ASP A 534 -7.29 38.58 -2.24
CA ASP A 534 -8.60 38.10 -2.64
C ASP A 534 -8.93 36.75 -1.97
N PRO A 535 -9.95 36.70 -1.09
CA PRO A 535 -10.30 35.47 -0.40
C PRO A 535 -10.70 34.34 -1.36
N ARG A 536 -11.34 34.67 -2.49
CA ARG A 536 -11.81 33.66 -3.45
C ARG A 536 -10.65 32.98 -4.15
N ALA A 537 -9.69 33.76 -4.65
CA ALA A 537 -8.47 33.24 -5.27
C ALA A 537 -7.68 32.33 -4.31
N LEU A 538 -7.49 32.77 -3.06
CA LEU A 538 -6.75 32.00 -2.05
C LEU A 538 -7.46 30.70 -1.64
N ILE A 539 -8.79 30.73 -1.49
CA ILE A 539 -9.59 29.52 -1.22
C ILE A 539 -9.49 28.55 -2.40
N ALA A 540 -9.61 29.03 -3.64
CA ALA A 540 -9.48 28.21 -4.84
C ALA A 540 -8.07 27.58 -4.93
N TRP A 541 -7.03 28.37 -4.68
CA TRP A 541 -5.65 27.91 -4.67
C TRP A 541 -5.42 26.80 -3.63
N MET A 542 -5.90 26.99 -2.39
CA MET A 542 -5.78 25.97 -1.36
C MET A 542 -6.57 24.72 -1.70
N THR A 543 -7.79 24.88 -2.22
CA THR A 543 -8.65 23.75 -2.60
C THR A 543 -8.01 22.90 -3.69
N LYS A 544 -7.30 23.54 -4.63
CA LYS A 544 -6.58 22.88 -5.72
C LYS A 544 -5.27 22.20 -5.27
N ASN A 545 -4.50 22.86 -4.41
CA ASN A 545 -3.15 22.42 -4.04
C ASN A 545 -3.10 21.62 -2.73
N THR A 546 -4.23 21.40 -2.06
CA THR A 546 -4.30 20.67 -0.80
C THR A 546 -5.42 19.63 -0.82
N ASN A 547 -5.32 18.65 0.06
CA ASN A 547 -6.31 17.58 0.19
C ASN A 547 -7.55 17.98 1.00
N VAL A 548 -7.84 19.27 1.18
CA VAL A 548 -8.91 19.73 2.08
C VAL A 548 -10.28 19.21 1.66
N MET A 549 -10.65 19.28 0.38
CA MET A 549 -11.98 18.81 -0.05
C MET A 549 -12.12 17.31 0.12
N ARG A 550 -11.07 16.54 -0.16
CA ARG A 550 -11.07 15.10 0.12
C ARG A 550 -11.22 14.84 1.61
N LYS A 551 -10.47 15.53 2.47
CA LYS A 551 -10.60 15.42 3.93
C LYS A 551 -11.99 15.84 4.44
N ARG A 552 -12.62 16.86 3.84
CA ARG A 552 -13.98 17.27 4.17
C ARG A 552 -14.99 16.21 3.74
N LEU A 553 -14.84 15.64 2.54
CA LEU A 553 -15.67 14.55 2.05
C LEU A 553 -15.49 13.29 2.91
N GLU A 554 -14.26 12.97 3.30
CA GLU A 554 -13.91 11.93 4.26
C GLU A 554 -14.53 12.19 5.63
N ARG A 555 -14.72 13.44 6.07
CA ARG A 555 -15.40 13.75 7.35
C ARG A 555 -16.92 13.69 7.24
N LEU A 556 -17.48 14.21 6.14
CA LEU A 556 -18.93 14.23 5.90
C LEU A 556 -19.45 12.83 5.63
N HIS A 557 -18.65 12.02 4.94
CA HIS A 557 -19.02 10.66 4.62
C HIS A 557 -18.35 9.64 5.54
N ASP A 558 -17.19 9.83 6.18
CA ASP A 558 -16.46 8.73 6.87
C ASP A 558 -16.19 7.48 5.98
N HIS A 559 -16.44 7.57 4.67
CA HIS A 559 -16.65 6.39 3.79
C HIS A 559 -15.48 5.99 2.88
N PHE A 560 -14.34 6.68 2.87
CA PHE A 560 -13.30 6.39 1.87
C PHE A 560 -11.85 6.50 2.40
N LYS A 561 -11.56 5.95 3.58
CA LYS A 561 -10.17 5.56 3.91
C LYS A 561 -9.94 4.11 3.50
N ASP A 562 -9.63 3.91 2.22
CA ASP A 562 -8.69 2.86 1.83
C ASP A 562 -7.87 3.34 0.64
N GLU A 563 -6.57 3.10 0.73
CA GLU A 563 -5.56 3.29 -0.30
C GLU A 563 -6.10 2.68 -1.60
N SER A 564 -6.48 3.53 -2.55
CA SER A 564 -6.51 3.09 -3.93
C SER A 564 -5.11 2.60 -4.27
N ASP A 565 -4.99 1.40 -4.85
CA ASP A 565 -3.79 0.92 -5.56
C ASP A 565 -3.44 1.85 -6.76
N ASP A 566 -4.08 3.02 -6.91
CA ASP A 566 -3.67 4.09 -7.83
C ASP A 566 -2.42 4.80 -7.26
N GLU A 567 -1.25 4.27 -7.60
CA GLU A 567 0.08 4.85 -7.37
C GLU A 567 0.22 6.30 -7.88
N ASN A 568 -0.74 6.82 -8.65
CA ASN A 568 -0.66 8.13 -9.30
C ASN A 568 -1.36 9.29 -8.56
N ASN A 569 -2.09 9.01 -7.47
CA ASN A 569 -2.78 10.02 -6.65
C ASN A 569 -2.16 10.21 -5.25
N GLU A 570 -0.86 10.01 -5.12
CA GLU A 570 -0.12 10.36 -3.91
C GLU A 570 0.09 11.89 -3.76
N ILE A 571 -0.98 12.62 -3.48
CA ILE A 571 -0.82 13.86 -2.71
C ILE A 571 -0.57 13.43 -1.27
N ASP A 572 0.66 13.65 -0.85
CA ASP A 572 1.29 13.17 0.36
C ASP A 572 0.40 13.29 1.62
N SER A 573 0.23 12.17 2.31
CA SER A 573 -0.43 12.05 3.61
C SER A 573 0.56 12.23 4.77
N SER A 574 1.81 12.61 4.50
CA SER A 574 2.92 12.72 5.47
C SER A 574 2.75 13.74 6.60
N MET A 575 1.60 14.43 6.72
CA MET A 575 1.36 15.35 7.82
C MET A 575 0.38 14.88 8.90
N ASP A 576 -0.28 13.72 8.76
CA ASP A 576 -1.54 13.52 9.49
C ASP A 576 -1.81 12.12 10.08
N LEU A 577 -0.77 11.32 10.40
CA LEU A 577 -0.97 10.12 11.24
C LEU A 577 -1.21 10.47 12.73
N GLY A 578 -1.26 11.75 13.07
CA GLY A 578 -1.52 12.25 14.43
C GLY A 578 -2.62 13.31 14.54
N SER A 579 -3.40 13.57 13.49
CA SER A 579 -4.30 14.74 13.43
C SER A 579 -5.76 14.47 13.80
N GLU A 580 -6.05 13.26 14.28
CA GLU A 580 -7.28 12.94 15.02
C GLU A 580 -7.23 13.47 16.48
N ILE A 581 -6.38 14.44 16.78
CA ILE A 581 -6.44 15.22 18.04
C ILE A 581 -7.50 16.29 17.85
N TYR A 582 -8.74 15.95 18.21
CA TYR A 582 -9.91 16.84 18.22
C TYR A 582 -9.56 18.27 18.66
N ALA A 583 -10.10 19.24 17.91
CA ALA A 583 -10.03 20.66 18.20
C ALA A 583 -10.49 20.93 19.65
N MET A 584 -9.56 21.13 20.56
CA MET A 584 -9.83 21.56 21.94
C MET A 584 -10.61 22.90 21.99
N SER A 585 -10.70 23.63 20.88
CA SER A 585 -11.33 24.95 20.77
C SER A 585 -12.45 25.08 19.73
N GLY A 586 -12.86 24.00 19.05
CA GLY A 586 -13.79 24.07 17.91
C GLY A 586 -13.17 24.62 16.61
N PHE A 587 -11.87 24.92 16.60
CA PHE A 587 -11.14 25.42 15.43
C PHE A 587 -10.40 24.28 14.69
N PRO A 588 -10.35 24.25 13.34
CA PRO A 588 -9.73 23.15 12.60
C PRO A 588 -8.24 22.96 12.90
N ASN A 589 -7.72 21.73 12.82
CA ASN A 589 -6.28 21.47 13.03
C ASN A 589 -5.42 21.73 11.79
N SER A 590 -5.92 21.37 10.61
CA SER A 590 -5.18 21.51 9.35
C SER A 590 -4.96 22.99 9.03
N PRO A 591 -3.72 23.43 8.75
CA PRO A 591 -3.42 24.81 8.36
C PRO A 591 -4.28 25.29 7.19
N SER A 592 -4.51 24.43 6.19
CA SER A 592 -5.33 24.73 5.01
C SER A 592 -6.81 24.96 5.38
N GLU A 593 -7.35 24.16 6.30
CA GLU A 593 -8.74 24.31 6.78
C GLU A 593 -8.89 25.58 7.64
N LYS A 594 -7.90 25.89 8.49
CA LYS A 594 -7.85 27.14 9.26
C LYS A 594 -7.90 28.35 8.33
N CYS A 595 -7.04 28.36 7.31
CA CYS A 595 -7.00 29.45 6.32
C CYS A 595 -8.35 29.61 5.60
N ILE A 596 -8.95 28.51 5.12
CA ILE A 596 -10.24 28.59 4.40
C ILE A 596 -11.32 29.19 5.30
N GLN A 597 -11.46 28.74 6.55
CA GLN A 597 -12.48 29.28 7.46
C GLN A 597 -12.24 30.77 7.78
N MET A 598 -10.99 31.17 8.00
CA MET A 598 -10.65 32.57 8.23
C MET A 598 -10.97 33.46 7.02
N LEU A 599 -10.62 33.02 5.81
CA LEU A 599 -10.93 33.73 4.57
C LEU A 599 -12.45 33.82 4.35
N GLN A 600 -13.20 32.76 4.65
CA GLN A 600 -14.66 32.75 4.59
C GLN A 600 -15.30 33.69 5.62
N ALA A 601 -14.67 33.87 6.78
CA ALA A 601 -15.08 34.83 7.80
C ALA A 601 -14.70 36.28 7.46
N GLY A 602 -13.99 36.52 6.35
CA GLY A 602 -13.63 37.85 5.87
C GLY A 602 -12.25 38.36 6.32
N PHE A 603 -11.43 37.54 6.98
CA PHE A 603 -10.04 37.90 7.25
C PHE A 603 -9.21 37.87 5.95
N THR A 604 -8.28 38.81 5.80
CA THR A 604 -7.31 38.81 4.69
C THR A 604 -5.87 38.65 5.20
N PRO A 605 -4.95 38.14 4.37
CA PRO A 605 -3.54 38.01 4.76
C PRO A 605 -2.90 39.34 5.19
N SER A 606 -3.25 40.46 4.53
CA SER A 606 -2.74 41.80 4.89
C SER A 606 -3.22 42.29 6.26
N THR A 607 -4.43 41.93 6.66
CA THR A 607 -5.04 42.39 7.93
C THR A 607 -4.79 41.42 9.09
N CYS A 608 -4.50 40.15 8.80
CA CYS A 608 -4.35 39.10 9.80
C CYS A 608 -3.00 38.35 9.67
N PRO A 609 -1.99 38.70 10.48
CA PRO A 609 -0.69 38.03 10.48
C PRO A 609 -0.77 36.52 10.76
N TYR A 610 -1.76 36.09 11.55
CA TYR A 610 -1.98 34.66 11.83
C TYR A 610 -2.43 33.89 10.58
N LEU A 611 -3.30 34.47 9.75
CA LEU A 611 -3.69 33.91 8.46
C LEU A 611 -2.49 33.86 7.51
N ALA A 612 -1.73 34.96 7.40
CA ALA A 612 -0.52 35.02 6.59
C ALA A 612 0.51 33.94 7.00
N LYS A 613 0.69 33.71 8.31
CA LYS A 613 1.54 32.64 8.84
C LYS A 613 1.07 31.24 8.41
N ASN A 614 -0.22 30.94 8.53
CA ASN A 614 -0.75 29.64 8.13
C ASN A 614 -0.69 29.45 6.60
N LEU A 615 -0.98 30.48 5.81
CA LEU A 615 -0.82 30.44 4.34
C LEU A 615 0.64 30.19 3.94
N LYS A 616 1.60 30.83 4.62
CA LYS A 616 3.02 30.56 4.41
C LYS A 616 3.36 29.09 4.68
N ILE A 617 2.83 28.49 5.75
CA ILE A 617 3.03 27.06 6.05
C ILE A 617 2.49 26.18 4.90
N VAL A 618 1.28 26.47 4.41
CA VAL A 618 0.69 25.72 3.29
C VAL A 618 1.54 25.88 2.03
N LEU A 619 1.93 27.10 1.66
CA LEU A 619 2.79 27.38 0.51
C LEU A 619 4.16 26.68 0.64
N SER A 620 4.81 26.77 1.79
CA SER A 620 6.08 26.08 2.04
C SER A 620 5.94 24.57 1.91
N SER A 621 4.84 23.97 2.38
CA SER A 621 4.56 22.54 2.23
C SER A 621 4.36 22.16 0.76
N THR A 622 3.58 22.93 0.01
CA THR A 622 3.38 22.72 -1.43
C THR A 622 4.70 22.79 -2.19
N LEU A 623 5.53 23.81 -1.92
CA LEU A 623 6.84 23.97 -2.55
C LEU A 623 7.82 22.85 -2.14
N LYS A 624 7.83 22.44 -0.86
CA LYS A 624 8.67 21.34 -0.38
C LYS A 624 8.33 20.02 -1.10
N SER A 625 7.05 19.76 -1.33
CA SER A 625 6.61 18.57 -2.07
C SER A 625 7.13 18.53 -3.51
N LEU A 626 7.38 19.68 -4.14
CA LEU A 626 7.98 19.74 -5.48
C LEU A 626 9.41 19.24 -5.48
N PHE A 627 10.19 19.55 -4.43
CA PHE A 627 11.58 19.12 -4.32
C PHE A 627 11.73 17.67 -3.86
N THR A 628 10.79 17.14 -3.07
CA THR A 628 10.85 15.74 -2.63
C THR A 628 10.32 14.77 -3.69
N LYS A 629 9.23 15.12 -4.38
CA LYS A 629 8.58 14.24 -5.36
C LYS A 629 8.91 14.55 -6.82
N TYR A 630 9.58 15.67 -7.10
CA TYR A 630 9.84 16.17 -8.46
C TYR A 630 8.60 16.17 -9.36
N ARG A 631 7.43 16.47 -8.80
CA ARG A 631 6.14 16.39 -9.49
C ARG A 631 5.75 17.76 -10.08
N ILE A 632 6.05 17.99 -11.36
CA ILE A 632 5.73 19.23 -12.07
C ILE A 632 4.48 19.01 -12.92
N ASN A 633 3.36 19.66 -12.55
CA ASN A 633 2.14 19.56 -13.34
C ASN A 633 2.30 20.26 -14.69
N ILE A 634 1.92 19.58 -15.77
CA ILE A 634 1.91 20.12 -17.13
C ILE A 634 0.46 20.42 -17.52
N PRO A 635 0.05 21.69 -17.64
CA PRO A 635 -1.35 22.06 -17.91
C PRO A 635 -1.96 21.35 -19.12
N SER A 636 -1.16 21.14 -20.16
CA SER A 636 -1.56 20.46 -21.39
C SER A 636 -1.16 18.98 -21.36
N SER A 637 -1.61 18.28 -20.31
CA SER A 637 -1.42 16.83 -20.18
C SER A 637 -2.52 16.20 -19.34
N ARG A 638 -2.92 14.95 -19.59
CA ARG A 638 -3.98 14.26 -18.83
C ARG A 638 -3.61 12.82 -18.54
N PHE A 639 -4.24 12.23 -17.53
CA PHE A 639 -4.10 10.81 -17.20
C PHE A 639 -5.39 10.09 -17.53
N LEU A 640 -5.32 9.12 -18.44
CA LEU A 640 -6.49 8.53 -19.10
C LEU A 640 -6.38 7.01 -19.13
N ILE A 641 -7.50 6.30 -18.99
CA ILE A 641 -7.53 4.86 -19.21
C ILE A 641 -7.44 4.57 -20.72
N CYS A 642 -6.70 3.53 -21.11
CA CYS A 642 -6.64 3.11 -22.51
C CYS A 642 -7.70 2.04 -22.83
N ILE A 643 -8.20 2.06 -24.08
CA ILE A 643 -9.07 1.02 -24.64
C ILE A 643 -8.58 0.63 -26.03
N ALA A 644 -8.87 -0.61 -26.43
CA ALA A 644 -8.66 -1.07 -27.80
C ALA A 644 -9.76 -0.52 -28.72
N ASP A 645 -9.42 -0.12 -29.95
CA ASP A 645 -10.33 0.47 -30.94
C ASP A 645 -11.56 -0.43 -31.20
N PRO A 646 -12.76 0.00 -30.74
CA PRO A 646 -13.99 -0.76 -30.93
C PRO A 646 -14.43 -0.85 -32.39
N THR A 647 -14.02 0.12 -33.21
CA THR A 647 -14.48 0.31 -34.59
C THR A 647 -13.51 -0.24 -35.63
N LYS A 648 -12.25 -0.49 -35.24
CA LYS A 648 -11.16 -0.93 -36.13
C LYS A 648 -10.93 0.05 -37.28
N THR A 649 -11.01 1.34 -37.01
CA THR A 649 -10.86 2.40 -38.02
C THR A 649 -9.59 3.21 -37.88
N LEU A 650 -8.85 3.07 -36.77
CA LEU A 650 -7.54 3.68 -36.59
C LEU A 650 -6.45 2.90 -37.34
N ASN A 651 -5.52 3.63 -37.96
CA ASN A 651 -4.32 3.05 -38.55
C ASN A 651 -3.22 2.85 -37.49
N PRO A 652 -2.20 2.00 -37.76
CA PRO A 652 -1.00 1.94 -36.92
C PRO A 652 -0.37 3.33 -36.73
N GLY A 653 0.10 3.62 -35.51
CA GLY A 653 0.66 4.93 -35.13
C GLY A 653 -0.38 6.02 -34.85
N GLU A 654 -1.66 5.78 -35.13
CA GLU A 654 -2.76 6.72 -34.83
C GLU A 654 -3.48 6.37 -33.53
N VAL A 655 -3.89 7.39 -32.79
CA VAL A 655 -4.75 7.27 -31.61
C VAL A 655 -5.91 8.25 -31.68
N PHE A 656 -7.02 7.92 -31.00
CA PHE A 656 -8.13 8.86 -30.83
C PHE A 656 -8.26 9.26 -29.36
N ILE A 657 -8.39 10.57 -29.13
CA ILE A 657 -8.51 11.19 -27.81
C ILE A 657 -9.54 12.30 -27.88
N GLN A 658 -10.57 12.21 -27.05
CA GLN A 658 -11.57 13.26 -26.88
C GLN A 658 -11.78 13.54 -25.39
N LEU A 659 -11.60 14.81 -25.02
CA LEU A 659 -11.72 15.29 -23.66
C LEU A 659 -12.99 16.15 -23.54
N ASN A 660 -13.84 15.82 -22.56
CA ASN A 660 -15.03 16.62 -22.30
C ASN A 660 -14.67 17.93 -21.55
N SER A 661 -15.68 18.77 -21.31
CA SER A 661 -15.51 20.07 -20.63
C SER A 661 -14.98 19.97 -19.20
N GLY A 662 -15.18 18.82 -18.53
CA GLY A 662 -14.66 18.56 -17.20
C GLY A 662 -13.15 18.32 -17.15
N ALA A 663 -12.53 18.01 -18.29
CA ALA A 663 -11.07 17.88 -18.38
C ALA A 663 -10.34 19.22 -18.18
N GLY A 664 -11.05 20.35 -18.20
CA GLY A 664 -10.48 21.68 -18.13
C GLY A 664 -10.39 22.36 -19.49
N ARG A 665 -9.53 23.37 -19.59
CA ARG A 665 -9.40 24.23 -20.76
C ARG A 665 -7.95 24.35 -21.18
N ASP A 666 -7.74 24.58 -22.45
CA ASP A 666 -6.45 25.00 -22.98
C ASP A 666 -6.15 26.42 -22.47
N GLU A 667 -5.01 26.62 -21.81
CA GLU A 667 -4.61 27.92 -21.27
C GLU A 667 -4.38 28.97 -22.37
N SER A 668 -4.06 28.54 -23.60
CA SER A 668 -3.77 29.45 -24.72
C SER A 668 -5.03 29.99 -25.40
N THR A 669 -6.04 29.14 -25.59
CA THR A 669 -7.30 29.52 -26.26
C THR A 669 -8.43 29.83 -25.29
N GLY A 670 -8.34 29.36 -24.04
CA GLY A 670 -9.42 29.44 -23.05
C GLY A 670 -10.62 28.54 -23.34
N LEU A 671 -10.54 27.71 -24.39
CA LEU A 671 -11.61 26.81 -24.82
C LEU A 671 -11.46 25.42 -24.18
N PRO A 672 -12.56 24.63 -24.05
CA PRO A 672 -12.46 23.22 -23.72
C PRO A 672 -11.59 22.47 -24.73
N PHE A 673 -10.86 21.45 -24.28
CA PHE A 673 -9.95 20.69 -25.14
C PHE A 673 -10.63 20.02 -26.33
N GLY A 674 -11.77 19.34 -26.11
CA GLY A 674 -12.47 18.63 -27.19
C GLY A 674 -11.65 17.48 -27.77
N ILE A 675 -11.67 17.34 -29.10
CA ILE A 675 -10.88 16.34 -29.83
C ILE A 675 -9.43 16.84 -29.92
N ILE A 676 -8.49 15.99 -29.50
CA ILE A 676 -7.06 16.29 -29.62
C ILE A 676 -6.57 15.82 -30.99
N GLU A 677 -5.87 16.69 -31.71
CA GLU A 677 -5.29 16.42 -33.03
C GLU A 677 -3.80 16.79 -33.05
N GLY A 678 -3.02 16.09 -33.87
CA GLY A 678 -1.59 16.33 -34.06
C GLY A 678 -0.70 15.33 -33.32
N GLU A 679 0.60 15.63 -33.22
CA GLU A 679 1.50 14.76 -32.46
C GLU A 679 1.21 14.85 -30.96
N VAL A 680 1.27 13.71 -30.28
CA VAL A 680 1.13 13.61 -28.82
C VAL A 680 2.12 12.61 -28.25
N ILE A 681 2.45 12.75 -26.97
CA ILE A 681 3.30 11.79 -26.24
C ILE A 681 2.44 11.00 -25.26
N LEU A 682 2.64 9.68 -25.27
CA LEU A 682 2.05 8.74 -24.33
C LEU A 682 3.14 8.09 -23.50
N ALA A 683 2.90 7.97 -22.19
CA ALA A 683 3.80 7.26 -21.28
C ALA A 683 3.01 6.62 -20.13
N ARG A 684 3.44 5.45 -19.67
CA ARG A 684 2.83 4.77 -18.51
C ARG A 684 3.81 4.76 -17.34
N ASN A 685 3.29 4.90 -16.11
CA ASN A 685 4.08 4.69 -14.90
C ASN A 685 3.99 3.22 -14.47
N PRO A 686 5.09 2.60 -14.00
CA PRO A 686 6.46 3.13 -13.98
C PRO A 686 7.06 3.22 -15.39
N CYS A 687 7.89 4.24 -15.62
CA CYS A 687 8.56 4.47 -16.90
C CYS A 687 10.06 4.28 -16.70
N ASN A 688 10.61 3.20 -17.28
CA ASN A 688 11.99 2.80 -17.01
C ASN A 688 12.87 2.88 -18.26
N LEU A 689 12.31 2.52 -19.42
CA LEU A 689 13.04 2.51 -20.68
C LEU A 689 12.71 3.73 -21.53
N PRO A 690 13.65 4.23 -22.36
CA PRO A 690 13.34 5.24 -23.38
C PRO A 690 12.17 4.86 -24.29
N SER A 691 12.00 3.55 -24.58
CA SER A 691 10.89 3.03 -25.37
C SER A 691 9.52 3.09 -24.67
N ASP A 692 9.47 3.30 -23.35
CA ASP A 692 8.22 3.40 -22.59
C ASP A 692 7.48 4.74 -22.82
N ILE A 693 8.16 5.70 -23.47
CA ILE A 693 7.61 6.98 -23.92
C ILE A 693 7.48 6.93 -25.44
N VAL A 694 6.25 6.99 -25.94
CA VAL A 694 5.96 6.84 -27.37
C VAL A 694 5.35 8.12 -27.90
N LYS A 695 5.82 8.55 -29.08
CA LYS A 695 5.19 9.62 -29.85
C LYS A 695 4.22 9.01 -30.86
N VAL A 696 2.97 9.47 -30.85
CA VAL A 696 1.92 8.99 -31.74
C VAL A 696 1.14 10.16 -32.33
N LYS A 697 0.33 9.90 -33.37
CA LYS A 697 -0.51 10.91 -33.99
C LYS A 697 -1.95 10.81 -33.47
N ALA A 698 -2.41 11.82 -32.76
CA ALA A 698 -3.82 11.97 -32.43
C ALA A 698 -4.60 12.43 -33.67
N VAL A 699 -5.65 11.69 -34.03
CA VAL A 699 -6.45 11.93 -35.24
C VAL A 699 -7.93 12.09 -34.91
N LYS A 700 -8.62 12.93 -35.68
CA LYS A 700 -10.07 13.03 -35.64
C LYS A 700 -10.70 11.82 -36.35
N ASN A 701 -11.63 11.15 -35.67
CA ASN A 701 -12.35 10.01 -36.21
C ASN A 701 -13.84 10.07 -35.84
N ALA A 702 -14.71 10.17 -36.85
CA ALA A 702 -16.15 10.29 -36.66
C ALA A 702 -16.79 9.05 -36.02
N ASN A 703 -16.23 7.87 -36.23
CA ASN A 703 -16.74 6.62 -35.68
C ASN A 703 -16.44 6.47 -34.17
N LEU A 704 -15.53 7.30 -33.64
CA LEU A 704 -15.08 7.23 -32.25
C LEU A 704 -15.56 8.42 -31.39
N CYS A 705 -16.38 9.33 -31.94
CA CYS A 705 -16.81 10.55 -31.25
C CYS A 705 -17.62 10.33 -29.95
N ASP A 706 -18.11 9.12 -29.69
CA ASP A 706 -18.81 8.78 -28.45
C ASP A 706 -17.86 8.45 -27.28
N TYR A 707 -16.59 8.16 -27.57
CA TYR A 707 -15.59 7.78 -26.58
C TYR A 707 -14.91 9.02 -26.00
N HIS A 708 -15.30 9.39 -24.78
CA HIS A 708 -14.73 10.51 -24.04
C HIS A 708 -13.84 10.03 -22.90
N ASN A 709 -12.81 10.81 -22.58
CA ASN A 709 -11.94 10.62 -21.41
C ASN A 709 -11.24 9.24 -21.39
N VAL A 710 -10.97 8.69 -22.57
CA VAL A 710 -10.19 7.47 -22.80
C VAL A 710 -9.19 7.73 -23.92
N VAL A 711 -8.14 6.92 -24.00
CA VAL A 711 -7.28 6.86 -25.18
C VAL A 711 -7.59 5.60 -25.95
N VAL A 712 -7.97 5.75 -27.22
CA VAL A 712 -8.31 4.62 -28.08
C VAL A 712 -7.09 4.24 -28.91
N PHE A 713 -6.64 2.99 -28.75
CA PHE A 713 -5.47 2.45 -29.44
C PHE A 713 -5.87 1.59 -30.64
N PRO A 714 -5.09 1.63 -31.74
CA PRO A 714 -5.42 0.90 -32.95
C PRO A 714 -5.31 -0.61 -32.70
N VAL A 715 -6.23 -1.35 -33.33
CA VAL A 715 -6.20 -2.83 -33.36
C VAL A 715 -5.86 -3.38 -34.74
N ASN A 716 -5.68 -2.49 -35.72
CA ASN A 716 -5.21 -2.81 -37.07
C ASN A 716 -3.69 -2.79 -37.12
N VAL A 717 -3.11 -3.51 -38.09
CA VAL A 717 -1.67 -3.70 -38.23
C VAL A 717 -1.24 -3.48 -39.67
N ASP A 718 -0.15 -2.74 -39.86
CA ASP A 718 0.69 -2.80 -41.07
C ASP A 718 1.94 -3.65 -40.79
N LEU A 719 2.48 -4.26 -41.84
CA LEU A 719 3.30 -5.49 -41.88
C LEU A 719 4.35 -5.78 -40.76
N LYS A 720 4.39 -7.08 -40.45
CA LYS A 720 5.42 -7.98 -39.86
C LYS A 720 5.99 -7.77 -38.45
N ASP A 721 6.14 -6.57 -37.90
CA ASP A 721 6.83 -6.40 -36.59
C ASP A 721 6.08 -5.55 -35.55
N ASN A 722 4.81 -5.21 -35.81
CA ASN A 722 4.01 -4.41 -34.89
C ASN A 722 3.52 -5.22 -33.68
N VAL A 723 3.81 -4.70 -32.48
CA VAL A 723 3.20 -5.11 -31.21
C VAL A 723 2.13 -4.08 -30.81
N PRO A 724 1.15 -4.44 -29.98
CA PRO A 724 0.12 -3.52 -29.51
C PRO A 724 0.74 -2.27 -28.88
N LEU A 725 0.17 -1.09 -29.13
CA LEU A 725 0.68 0.17 -28.60
C LEU A 725 0.76 0.17 -27.06
N ALA A 726 -0.17 -0.50 -26.38
CA ALA A 726 -0.13 -0.67 -24.92
C ALA A 726 1.14 -1.39 -24.45
N THR A 727 1.62 -2.39 -25.21
CA THR A 727 2.83 -3.14 -24.88
C THR A 727 4.09 -2.28 -24.97
N HIS A 728 4.14 -1.30 -25.87
CA HIS A 728 5.25 -0.35 -25.91
C HIS A 728 5.33 0.51 -24.64
N LEU A 729 4.21 0.74 -23.97
CA LEU A 729 4.14 1.55 -22.75
C LEU A 729 4.47 0.70 -21.52
N SER A 730 5.74 0.30 -21.39
CA SER A 730 6.24 -0.53 -20.29
C SER A 730 5.55 -1.90 -20.16
N GLY A 731 5.22 -2.54 -21.29
CA GLY A 731 4.55 -3.84 -21.30
C GLY A 731 3.09 -3.80 -20.85
N GLY A 732 2.39 -2.69 -21.08
CA GLY A 732 1.00 -2.50 -20.68
C GLY A 732 -0.01 -3.32 -21.47
N ASP A 733 -1.24 -3.34 -20.96
CA ASP A 733 -2.42 -3.97 -21.55
C ASP A 733 -3.65 -3.04 -21.46
N TYR A 734 -4.85 -3.55 -21.66
CA TYR A 734 -6.11 -2.79 -21.55
C TYR A 734 -6.98 -3.27 -20.37
N ASP A 735 -6.38 -3.86 -19.33
CA ASP A 735 -7.11 -4.41 -18.18
C ASP A 735 -7.40 -3.40 -17.05
N GLY A 736 -6.99 -2.15 -17.29
CA GLY A 736 -7.12 -1.00 -16.40
C GLY A 736 -5.97 -0.01 -16.46
N ASP A 737 -4.98 -0.24 -17.33
CA ASP A 737 -3.83 0.64 -17.50
C ASP A 737 -4.26 2.06 -17.85
N LYS A 738 -3.55 3.01 -17.26
CA LYS A 738 -3.77 4.43 -17.46
C LYS A 738 -2.49 5.06 -17.97
N VAL A 739 -2.62 5.90 -18.98
CA VAL A 739 -1.53 6.54 -19.71
C VAL A 739 -1.51 8.03 -19.43
N ASN A 740 -0.30 8.56 -19.25
CA ASN A 740 -0.03 9.99 -19.24
C ASN A 740 0.05 10.47 -20.69
N LEU A 741 -0.83 11.38 -21.03
CA LEU A 741 -0.92 12.05 -22.31
C LEU A 741 -0.33 13.45 -22.17
N PHE A 742 0.61 13.85 -23.04
CA PHE A 742 1.18 15.20 -23.10
C PHE A 742 1.02 15.79 -24.51
N PHE A 743 0.60 17.07 -24.61
CA PHE A 743 0.36 17.77 -25.88
C PHE A 743 0.47 19.30 -25.71
N PRO A 744 0.88 20.10 -26.71
CA PRO A 744 1.58 19.69 -27.94
C PRO A 744 3.02 19.22 -27.68
N VAL A 745 3.62 18.51 -28.63
CA VAL A 745 4.96 17.87 -28.49
C VAL A 745 6.11 18.87 -28.40
N ASP A 746 5.90 20.12 -28.81
CA ASP A 746 6.91 21.20 -28.79
C ASP A 746 7.57 21.41 -27.41
N PHE A 747 6.94 20.94 -26.34
CA PHE A 747 7.53 20.92 -25.01
C PHE A 747 8.82 20.08 -24.91
N PHE A 748 9.01 19.12 -25.81
CA PHE A 748 10.12 18.18 -25.81
C PHE A 748 10.93 18.28 -27.11
N SER A 749 10.94 19.40 -27.84
CA SER A 749 11.46 19.49 -29.22
C SER A 749 12.85 18.92 -29.57
N PRO A 750 13.81 18.59 -28.67
CA PRO A 750 14.95 17.77 -29.07
C PRO A 750 14.64 16.27 -29.21
N ILE A 751 13.47 15.79 -28.77
CA ILE A 751 13.17 14.37 -28.58
C ILE A 751 12.73 13.66 -29.86
N LEU A 752 13.60 12.72 -30.21
CA LEU A 752 13.35 11.39 -30.74
C LEU A 752 12.98 11.28 -32.22
N THR A 753 13.98 11.49 -33.05
CA THR A 753 14.13 10.93 -34.41
C THR A 753 14.13 9.39 -34.45
N TYR A 754 13.91 8.68 -33.33
CA TYR A 754 14.11 7.22 -33.21
C TYR A 754 12.88 6.37 -32.85
N TYR A 755 11.73 6.95 -32.51
CA TYR A 755 10.60 6.17 -31.97
C TYR A 755 9.25 6.62 -32.53
N ILE A 756 9.16 6.60 -33.85
CA ILE A 756 7.92 6.70 -34.64
C ILE A 756 7.51 5.27 -34.98
N LEU A 757 6.29 4.86 -34.59
CA LEU A 757 5.61 3.73 -35.21
C LEU A 757 4.97 4.16 -36.52
#